data_AF-A0AAN8YA86-F1
#
_entry.id   AF-A0AAN8YA86-F1
#
_cell.length_a   1.000
_cell.length_b   1.000
_cell.length_c   1.000
_cell.angle_alpha   90.00
_cell.angle_beta   90.00
_cell.angle_gamma   90.00
#
_symmetry.space_group_name_H-M   'P 1'
#
loop_
_entity.id
_entity.type
_entity.pdbx_description
1 polymer ?
#
loop_
_entity_poly.entity_id
_entity_poly.type
_entity_poly.pdbx_seq_one_letter_code
_entity_poly.pdbx_strand_id
1 'polypeptide(L)'
;MAPPRNQNRAPLPSSPSNSKYATDDITVEKKRKIANPRMLTAATGGRPIRQAFAVVNAAPDLAPASGPPSTAGSDSPVFEFTKEDVEALLAEKLKTKNKFNTKEKCDLMSEYIRRLKLCIKWFQQLEENNVTQQASLKSLLESAEKKCNEMEVLMKAKEEELNSIIMELRKTIEALQEKCAKEESAKLEAMDSFSREKEARDAAEKLQASVSEELKRSQQDNSSANQKIQSLNEMYKRLQEYNTSLQQYNSKLQSELASTNETLKRVEKEKAAVFENLSTLRGHYTSLQEQLSSSRAVQDEAVKQKETLASEVGCLRGDLQKMRDDRDQQLHQVQVLNAELLKYKECNGKSVAELENMTVRANELEASCLSQSEQINRLQEKLTFAEKRLEMSDMSALETRSEYEEQKKVIFDLRQRLVDAETKVVEGEKLRKKLHNTILELKGNIRVFCRVRPLLSEDGVGAEANVVSFPSSMEAQGRGIDLAQNGQKHSFTFDKVFTPEASQEDVFVEISQLVQSALDGYKVCIFAYGQTGSGKTHTMMGNPESAENKGLIPRTLEQVFETRQSLQAQGWKYEMQVSMLEIYNETIRDLLSGFDASRPENGGKQYTIKHDANGHTHVSDLTVVDVQSSSKVSSLLRRAAQSRSVGKTQMNENSSRSHFVFTLRISGVNESTEQQVQGVLNLIDLAGSERLSKSGSTGDRLKETQAINKSLSSLSDVIFALAKKEEHVPFRNSKLTYLLQIAGTFISDRCMFNQPCLGGDSKTLMFVNVAPDPSSTGESLCSLRFAARVNACEIGIPRRQTGMRSSDSRLSMG
;
A
#
# COMPACT_ATOMS: atom_id res chain seq x y z
N MET A 1 24.15 -76.11 3.92
CA MET A 1 24.85 -76.52 2.68
C MET A 1 25.96 -75.51 2.38
N ALA A 2 26.84 -75.78 1.41
CA ALA A 2 28.19 -75.17 1.34
C ALA A 2 28.39 -74.21 0.10
N PRO A 3 29.62 -73.80 -0.31
CA PRO A 3 30.13 -72.42 -0.18
C PRO A 3 30.61 -71.85 -1.57
N PRO A 4 31.58 -70.91 -1.76
CA PRO A 4 32.46 -70.06 -0.89
C PRO A 4 32.47 -68.54 -1.31
N ARG A 5 33.42 -67.61 -1.02
CA ARG A 5 34.74 -67.62 -0.33
C ARG A 5 35.03 -66.36 0.54
N ASN A 6 36.13 -65.61 0.34
CA ASN A 6 36.70 -64.61 1.28
C ASN A 6 37.83 -63.74 0.62
N GLN A 7 38.36 -62.72 1.33
CA GLN A 7 39.60 -61.90 1.17
C GLN A 7 39.50 -60.50 0.49
N ASN A 8 40.37 -59.48 0.75
CA ASN A 8 41.03 -58.94 1.98
C ASN A 8 42.07 -57.81 1.63
N ARG A 9 42.08 -56.61 2.27
CA ARG A 9 43.30 -55.85 2.77
C ARG A 9 43.07 -54.40 3.25
N ALA A 10 44.07 -53.87 3.97
CA ALA A 10 44.37 -52.45 4.31
C ALA A 10 45.87 -52.15 3.97
N PRO A 11 46.51 -50.96 4.20
CA PRO A 11 46.66 -50.29 5.51
C PRO A 11 46.77 -48.72 5.52
N LEU A 12 47.09 -48.17 6.70
CA LEU A 12 47.43 -46.76 7.06
C LEU A 12 48.98 -46.50 7.00
N PRO A 13 49.52 -45.24 6.98
CA PRO A 13 49.80 -44.52 8.24
C PRO A 13 49.90 -42.95 8.25
N SER A 14 49.97 -42.41 9.46
CA SER A 14 50.73 -41.21 9.96
C SER A 14 50.46 -39.77 9.47
N SER A 15 49.94 -38.95 10.40
CA SER A 15 50.28 -37.51 10.60
C SER A 15 51.75 -37.36 11.10
N PRO A 16 52.38 -36.16 11.22
CA PRO A 16 51.84 -34.85 11.69
C PRO A 16 52.12 -33.71 10.66
N SER A 17 52.10 -32.39 10.94
CA SER A 17 51.98 -31.59 12.18
C SER A 17 51.30 -30.22 11.93
N ASN A 18 51.20 -29.36 12.96
CA ASN A 18 50.83 -27.94 12.85
C ASN A 18 51.46 -27.14 14.01
N SER A 19 52.33 -26.18 13.72
CA SER A 19 52.91 -25.28 14.75
C SER A 19 53.41 -23.95 14.17
N LYS A 20 52.88 -22.84 14.69
CA LYS A 20 53.47 -21.50 14.53
C LYS A 20 54.67 -21.34 15.47
N TYR A 21 55.68 -20.56 15.10
CA TYR A 21 56.11 -19.33 15.80
C TYR A 21 57.34 -18.70 15.10
N ALA A 22 57.58 -17.40 15.37
CA ALA A 22 58.85 -16.65 15.45
C ALA A 22 60.11 -17.12 14.67
N THR A 23 60.94 -16.26 14.09
CA THR A 23 61.01 -14.79 13.94
C THR A 23 62.15 -14.51 12.95
N ASP A 24 62.15 -13.38 12.25
CA ASP A 24 63.37 -12.56 12.15
C ASP A 24 63.07 -11.13 11.67
N ASP A 25 63.92 -10.21 12.13
CA ASP A 25 63.94 -8.80 11.75
C ASP A 25 64.99 -8.58 10.62
N ILE A 26 65.05 -7.38 10.03
CA ILE A 26 66.26 -6.69 9.45
C ILE A 26 65.87 -5.58 8.44
N THR A 27 65.86 -4.36 8.98
CA THR A 27 66.28 -3.06 8.38
C THR A 27 66.11 -2.79 6.87
N VAL A 28 65.14 -1.92 6.55
CA VAL A 28 65.38 -0.52 6.10
C VAL A 28 66.67 -0.20 5.31
N GLU A 29 66.56 0.33 4.07
CA GLU A 29 67.11 1.68 3.73
C GLU A 29 66.59 2.37 2.43
N LYS A 30 66.23 3.65 2.62
CA LYS A 30 66.40 4.87 1.79
C LYS A 30 66.40 4.85 0.23
N LYS A 31 65.37 5.53 -0.29
CA LYS A 31 65.41 6.71 -1.21
C LYS A 31 66.30 6.68 -2.49
N ARG A 32 65.68 7.03 -3.63
CA ARG A 32 66.16 8.14 -4.49
C ARG A 32 65.01 8.79 -5.29
N LYS A 33 65.17 10.08 -5.65
CA LYS A 33 64.24 10.91 -6.43
C LYS A 33 64.90 11.35 -7.74
N ILE A 34 64.20 11.21 -8.86
CA ILE A 34 64.35 11.99 -10.11
C ILE A 34 62.95 11.94 -10.77
N ALA A 35 62.37 12.91 -11.49
CA ALA A 35 62.28 14.38 -11.46
C ALA A 35 61.45 14.74 -12.72
N ASN A 36 60.54 15.71 -12.67
CA ASN A 36 59.72 16.12 -13.83
C ASN A 36 60.51 16.93 -14.87
N PRO A 37 60.03 16.98 -16.13
CA PRO A 37 59.26 18.17 -16.56
C PRO A 37 57.89 17.79 -17.17
N ARG A 38 56.73 18.47 -16.98
CA ARG A 38 56.37 19.89 -16.81
C ARG A 38 55.92 20.57 -18.13
N MET A 39 54.61 20.50 -18.42
CA MET A 39 53.73 21.62 -18.82
C MET A 39 52.36 21.37 -18.16
N LEU A 40 51.68 22.30 -17.47
CA LEU A 40 51.21 23.67 -17.81
C LEU A 40 50.01 23.66 -18.78
N THR A 41 48.85 24.29 -18.51
CA THR A 41 48.22 24.69 -17.22
C THR A 41 46.76 25.12 -17.47
N ALA A 42 45.81 24.69 -16.62
CA ALA A 42 44.55 25.39 -16.39
C ALA A 42 43.98 25.02 -15.00
N ALA A 43 43.90 26.00 -14.10
CA ALA A 43 43.04 25.94 -12.91
C ALA A 43 41.68 26.60 -13.27
N THR A 44 40.57 26.43 -12.57
CA THR A 44 40.31 26.26 -11.12
C THR A 44 39.09 25.32 -10.90
N GLY A 45 38.73 24.87 -9.71
CA GLY A 45 39.36 24.96 -8.38
C GLY A 45 38.38 24.46 -7.30
N GLY A 46 38.89 23.78 -6.27
CA GLY A 46 38.07 23.19 -5.18
C GLY A 46 38.18 21.66 -5.13
N ARG A 47 38.87 21.14 -4.09
CA ARG A 47 38.93 19.71 -3.75
C ARG A 47 38.14 19.43 -2.46
N PRO A 48 37.72 18.18 -2.22
CA PRO A 48 36.64 17.89 -1.28
C PRO A 48 37.11 17.75 0.18
N ILE A 49 36.14 17.85 1.10
CA ILE A 49 36.28 17.42 2.48
C ILE A 49 35.52 16.09 2.64
N ARG A 50 36.23 15.04 3.08
CA ARG A 50 35.58 13.87 3.71
C ARG A 50 35.17 14.25 5.11
N GLN A 51 33.92 13.99 5.48
CA GLN A 51 33.55 13.75 6.88
C GLN A 51 32.83 12.41 6.96
N ALA A 52 33.23 11.59 7.92
CA ALA A 52 32.51 10.37 8.27
C ALA A 52 31.38 10.76 9.24
N PHE A 53 30.17 10.25 9.02
CA PHE A 53 29.12 10.32 10.02
C PHE A 53 29.26 9.14 10.98
N ALA A 54 29.32 9.46 12.27
CA ALA A 54 29.47 8.49 13.34
C ALA A 54 28.11 7.92 13.76
N VAL A 55 28.14 6.71 14.32
CA VAL A 55 26.99 6.10 15.00
C VAL A 55 26.54 6.98 16.16
N VAL A 56 25.25 7.30 16.21
CA VAL A 56 24.59 7.88 17.39
C VAL A 56 23.32 7.09 17.67
N ASN A 57 23.40 6.17 18.62
CA ASN A 57 22.21 5.60 19.25
C ASN A 57 21.63 6.64 20.21
N ALA A 58 20.45 7.17 19.89
CA ALA A 58 19.68 8.05 20.78
C ALA A 58 18.18 7.87 20.53
N ALA A 59 17.55 6.91 21.21
CA ALA A 59 16.11 6.80 21.25
C ALA A 59 15.53 7.87 22.21
N PRO A 60 14.47 8.60 21.82
CA PRO A 60 13.67 9.39 22.75
C PRO A 60 12.46 8.57 23.22
N ASP A 61 12.44 8.21 24.51
CA ASP A 61 11.24 7.63 25.13
C ASP A 61 10.07 8.63 25.08
N LEU A 62 8.99 8.26 24.38
CA LEU A 62 7.75 9.05 24.37
C LEU A 62 6.94 8.76 25.64
N ALA A 63 7.23 9.54 26.69
CA ALA A 63 6.44 9.58 27.92
C ALA A 63 4.99 10.06 27.65
N PRO A 64 4.03 9.76 28.56
CA PRO A 64 2.61 10.04 28.33
C PRO A 64 2.31 11.53 28.12
N ALA A 65 1.31 11.81 27.27
CA ALA A 65 0.95 13.17 26.88
C ALA A 65 0.57 14.05 28.08
N SER A 66 1.25 15.20 28.19
CA SER A 66 0.85 16.30 29.07
C SER A 66 -0.44 16.97 28.57
N GLY A 67 -1.19 17.57 29.50
CA GLY A 67 -2.43 18.29 29.20
C GLY A 67 -2.23 19.55 28.35
N PRO A 68 -3.31 20.11 27.76
CA PRO A 68 -3.24 21.28 26.89
C PRO A 68 -2.76 22.55 27.64
N PRO A 69 -2.13 23.50 26.93
CA PRO A 69 -1.58 24.71 27.53
C PRO A 69 -2.68 25.66 28.02
N SER A 70 -2.47 26.24 29.20
CA SER A 70 -3.40 27.19 29.82
C SER A 70 -3.31 28.59 29.19
N THR A 71 -4.34 28.98 28.44
CA THR A 71 -4.55 30.38 28.05
C THR A 71 -5.13 31.18 29.23
N ALA A 72 -4.33 32.08 29.81
CA ALA A 72 -4.77 32.97 30.88
C ALA A 72 -5.72 34.06 30.35
N GLY A 73 -6.76 34.43 31.12
CA GLY A 73 -7.60 35.59 30.77
C GLY A 73 -9.09 35.57 31.17
N SER A 74 -9.55 34.71 32.09
CA SER A 74 -10.92 34.82 32.63
C SER A 74 -11.04 34.20 34.02
N ASP A 75 -11.29 35.02 35.04
CA ASP A 75 -11.61 34.52 36.39
C ASP A 75 -13.05 33.98 36.42
N SER A 76 -13.17 32.68 36.19
CA SER A 76 -14.36 31.89 36.48
C SER A 76 -13.92 30.46 36.79
N PRO A 77 -14.36 29.86 37.92
CA PRO A 77 -13.92 28.53 38.30
C PRO A 77 -14.34 27.50 37.25
N VAL A 78 -13.35 26.85 36.64
CA VAL A 78 -13.55 25.76 35.68
C VAL A 78 -14.02 24.54 36.45
N PHE A 79 -15.33 24.38 36.57
CA PHE A 79 -15.95 23.18 37.12
C PHE A 79 -15.84 22.04 36.10
N GLU A 80 -14.85 21.19 36.29
CA GLU A 80 -14.73 19.90 35.62
C GLU A 80 -15.66 18.88 36.30
N PHE A 81 -16.34 18.04 35.50
CA PHE A 81 -17.31 17.05 35.99
C PHE A 81 -16.86 15.64 35.57
N THR A 82 -16.89 14.67 36.48
CA THR A 82 -16.76 13.24 36.12
C THR A 82 -18.07 12.71 35.53
N LYS A 83 -18.05 11.55 34.86
CA LYS A 83 -19.29 10.89 34.40
C LYS A 83 -20.21 10.59 35.58
N GLU A 84 -19.61 10.18 36.68
CA GLU A 84 -20.23 9.85 37.96
C GLU A 84 -20.89 11.09 38.59
N ASP A 85 -20.25 12.27 38.55
CA ASP A 85 -20.87 13.54 38.98
C ASP A 85 -22.12 13.87 38.15
N VAL A 86 -22.08 13.63 36.84
CA VAL A 86 -23.21 13.93 35.93
C VAL A 86 -24.36 12.95 36.15
N GLU A 87 -24.07 11.67 36.33
CA GLU A 87 -25.09 10.66 36.64
C GLU A 87 -25.68 10.88 38.05
N ALA A 88 -24.86 11.25 39.04
CA ALA A 88 -25.31 11.63 40.38
C ALA A 88 -26.19 12.91 40.34
N LEU A 89 -25.77 13.94 39.61
CA LEU A 89 -26.53 15.17 39.42
C LEU A 89 -27.87 14.89 38.73
N LEU A 90 -27.91 14.03 37.70
CA LEU A 90 -29.15 13.61 37.05
C LEU A 90 -30.04 12.68 37.90
N ALA A 91 -29.48 12.05 38.94
CA ALA A 91 -30.22 11.24 39.92
C ALA A 91 -30.64 12.01 41.18
N GLU A 92 -30.24 13.29 41.32
CA GLU A 92 -30.38 14.10 42.53
C GLU A 92 -31.85 14.47 42.81
N LYS A 93 -32.53 13.64 43.61
CA LYS A 93 -33.90 13.91 44.05
C LYS A 93 -33.92 14.99 45.13
N LEU A 94 -34.39 16.19 44.78
CA LEU A 94 -34.66 17.31 45.69
C LEU A 94 -35.52 16.88 46.90
N LYS A 95 -34.90 16.71 48.06
CA LYS A 95 -35.54 16.33 49.34
C LYS A 95 -35.66 17.53 50.28
N THR A 96 -36.74 18.30 50.16
CA THR A 96 -37.09 19.34 51.15
C THR A 96 -37.42 18.72 52.50
N LYS A 97 -36.87 19.25 53.61
CA LYS A 97 -37.20 18.76 54.96
C LYS A 97 -38.63 19.07 55.38
N ASN A 98 -39.23 20.11 54.81
CA ASN A 98 -40.58 20.56 55.15
C ASN A 98 -41.39 20.89 53.87
N LYS A 99 -42.50 20.17 53.63
CA LYS A 99 -43.25 20.24 52.35
C LYS A 99 -43.86 21.62 52.04
N PHE A 100 -44.04 22.47 53.04
CA PHE A 100 -44.69 23.77 52.93
C PHE A 100 -43.72 24.95 52.76
N ASN A 101 -42.40 24.73 52.85
CA ASN A 101 -41.42 25.80 52.66
C ASN A 101 -41.12 26.00 51.16
N THR A 102 -41.99 26.75 50.48
CA THR A 102 -41.86 27.06 49.05
C THR A 102 -40.58 27.82 48.74
N LYS A 103 -40.08 28.66 49.65
CA LYS A 103 -38.81 29.38 49.48
C LYS A 103 -37.61 28.42 49.44
N GLU A 104 -37.45 27.57 50.46
CA GLU A 104 -36.41 26.52 50.49
C GLU A 104 -36.47 25.61 49.25
N LYS A 105 -37.69 25.23 48.80
CA LYS A 105 -37.87 24.47 47.55
C LYS A 105 -37.37 25.24 46.32
N CYS A 106 -37.69 26.53 46.20
CA CYS A 106 -37.28 27.36 45.06
C CYS A 106 -35.77 27.64 45.06
N ASP A 107 -35.17 27.88 46.22
CA ASP A 107 -33.75 28.17 46.36
C ASP A 107 -32.91 26.92 46.03
N LEU A 108 -33.27 25.75 46.57
CA LEU A 108 -32.65 24.47 46.23
C LEU A 108 -32.79 24.13 44.73
N MET A 109 -33.98 24.36 44.15
CA MET A 109 -34.20 24.10 42.72
C MET A 109 -33.44 25.07 41.82
N SER A 110 -33.27 26.33 42.24
CA SER A 110 -32.46 27.33 41.53
C SER A 110 -30.98 26.97 41.53
N GLU A 111 -30.45 26.50 42.67
CA GLU A 111 -29.07 26.03 42.79
C GLU A 111 -28.82 24.73 42.00
N TYR A 112 -29.77 23.80 42.02
CA TYR A 112 -29.72 22.58 41.21
C TYR A 112 -29.72 22.90 39.70
N ILE A 113 -30.57 23.82 39.25
CA ILE A 113 -30.55 24.37 37.88
C ILE A 113 -29.21 25.06 37.57
N ARG A 114 -28.59 25.77 38.53
CA ARG A 114 -27.27 26.39 38.35
C ARG A 114 -26.17 25.35 38.11
N ARG A 115 -26.16 24.26 38.90
CA ARG A 115 -25.22 23.13 38.73
C ARG A 115 -25.44 22.42 37.39
N LEU A 116 -26.68 22.17 36.99
CA LEU A 116 -27.01 21.61 35.67
C LEU A 116 -26.58 22.53 34.51
N LYS A 117 -26.74 23.86 34.62
CA LYS A 117 -26.25 24.82 33.62
C LYS A 117 -24.72 24.81 33.47
N LEU A 118 -23.98 24.69 34.58
CA LEU A 118 -22.51 24.56 34.56
C LEU A 118 -22.08 23.26 33.89
N CYS A 119 -22.75 22.15 34.24
CA CYS A 119 -22.55 20.85 33.62
C CYS A 119 -22.75 20.90 32.09
N ILE A 120 -23.83 21.53 31.60
CA ILE A 120 -24.03 21.71 30.14
C ILE A 120 -22.91 22.54 29.51
N LYS A 121 -22.50 23.67 30.11
CA LYS A 121 -21.40 24.49 29.56
C LYS A 121 -20.09 23.70 29.44
N TRP A 122 -19.75 22.93 30.47
CA TRP A 122 -18.59 22.05 30.45
C TRP A 122 -18.71 20.98 29.34
N PHE A 123 -19.89 20.36 29.18
CA PHE A 123 -20.14 19.42 28.08
C PHE A 123 -20.02 20.06 26.69
N GLN A 124 -20.46 21.31 26.50
CA GLN A 124 -20.33 21.99 25.22
C GLN A 124 -18.85 22.23 24.85
N GLN A 125 -18.02 22.64 25.82
CA GLN A 125 -16.57 22.76 25.63
C GLN A 125 -15.91 21.39 25.37
N LEU A 126 -16.37 20.33 26.06
CA LEU A 126 -15.92 18.96 25.83
C LEU A 126 -16.33 18.46 24.43
N GLU A 127 -17.52 18.81 23.95
CA GLU A 127 -18.03 18.45 22.62
C GLU A 127 -17.25 19.16 21.51
N GLU A 128 -17.00 20.47 21.63
CA GLU A 128 -16.14 21.24 20.73
C GLU A 128 -14.72 20.66 20.65
N ASN A 129 -14.13 20.27 21.80
CA ASN A 129 -12.83 19.61 21.87
C ASN A 129 -12.85 18.21 21.20
N ASN A 130 -13.89 17.41 21.42
CA ASN A 130 -14.02 16.09 20.76
C ASN A 130 -14.23 16.21 19.24
N VAL A 131 -15.02 17.18 18.78
CA VAL A 131 -15.28 17.41 17.34
C VAL A 131 -14.02 17.93 16.62
N THR A 132 -13.29 18.87 17.23
CA THR A 132 -11.99 19.32 16.68
C THR A 132 -10.94 18.21 16.70
N GLN A 133 -10.91 17.36 17.73
CA GLN A 133 -10.07 16.16 17.76
C GLN A 133 -10.46 15.14 16.67
N GLN A 134 -11.76 14.90 16.46
CA GLN A 134 -12.28 14.01 15.40
C GLN A 134 -11.87 14.51 14.01
N ALA A 135 -11.99 15.82 13.74
CA ALA A 135 -11.57 16.43 12.48
C ALA A 135 -10.05 16.31 12.25
N SER A 136 -9.25 16.53 13.30
CA SER A 136 -7.79 16.33 13.28
C SER A 136 -7.41 14.87 12.99
N LEU A 137 -8.06 13.92 13.67
CA LEU A 137 -7.85 12.47 13.44
C LEU A 137 -8.21 12.05 12.02
N LYS A 138 -9.30 12.59 11.43
CA LYS A 138 -9.66 12.33 10.02
C LYS A 138 -8.59 12.83 9.04
N SER A 139 -8.09 14.05 9.24
CA SER A 139 -7.02 14.63 8.40
C SER A 139 -5.70 13.84 8.51
N LEU A 140 -5.33 13.42 9.73
CA LEU A 140 -4.16 12.57 9.97
C LEU A 140 -4.32 11.19 9.33
N LEU A 141 -5.52 10.59 9.41
CA LEU A 141 -5.83 9.30 8.80
C LEU A 141 -5.75 9.37 7.27
N GLU A 142 -6.39 10.35 6.64
CA GLU A 142 -6.37 10.54 5.18
C GLU A 142 -4.93 10.75 4.66
N SER A 143 -4.13 11.53 5.39
CA SER A 143 -2.70 11.73 5.11
C SER A 143 -1.87 10.44 5.26
N ALA A 144 -2.16 9.62 6.27
CA ALA A 144 -1.49 8.35 6.49
C ALA A 144 -1.87 7.29 5.44
N GLU A 145 -3.16 7.18 5.10
CA GLU A 145 -3.69 6.28 4.07
C GLU A 145 -3.15 6.65 2.68
N LYS A 146 -3.09 7.94 2.34
CA LYS A 146 -2.49 8.42 1.09
C LYS A 146 -1.03 7.96 0.95
N LYS A 147 -0.19 8.18 1.97
CA LYS A 147 1.21 7.72 1.96
C LYS A 147 1.34 6.20 1.86
N CYS A 148 0.46 5.45 2.52
CA CYS A 148 0.44 3.99 2.45
C CYS A 148 0.11 3.49 1.03
N ASN A 149 -0.87 4.12 0.36
CA ASN A 149 -1.22 3.83 -1.02
C ASN A 149 -0.09 4.20 -2.00
N GLU A 150 0.56 5.36 -1.82
CA GLU A 150 1.73 5.77 -2.60
C GLU A 150 2.88 4.76 -2.47
N MET A 151 3.15 4.28 -1.25
CA MET A 151 4.16 3.24 -1.00
C MET A 151 3.78 1.88 -1.59
N GLU A 152 2.50 1.49 -1.54
CA GLU A 152 2.04 0.22 -2.13
C GLU A 152 2.20 0.20 -3.66
N VAL A 153 1.89 1.31 -4.33
CA VAL A 153 2.10 1.47 -5.79
C VAL A 153 3.59 1.39 -6.13
N LEU A 154 4.45 2.04 -5.34
CA LEU A 154 5.90 2.01 -5.55
C LEU A 154 6.49 0.61 -5.35
N MET A 155 6.05 -0.13 -4.32
CA MET A 155 6.46 -1.52 -4.10
C MET A 155 6.00 -2.45 -5.22
N LYS A 156 4.75 -2.31 -5.70
CA LYS A 156 4.24 -3.11 -6.83
C LYS A 156 5.04 -2.88 -8.12
N ALA A 157 5.34 -1.62 -8.44
CA ALA A 157 6.19 -1.29 -9.59
C ALA A 157 7.62 -1.89 -9.46
N LYS A 158 8.16 -1.97 -8.23
CA LYS A 158 9.46 -2.62 -7.96
C LYS A 158 9.39 -4.14 -8.05
N GLU A 159 8.29 -4.75 -7.61
CA GLU A 159 8.04 -6.19 -7.76
C GLU A 159 7.91 -6.57 -9.24
N GLU A 160 7.24 -5.77 -10.06
CA GLU A 160 7.17 -5.95 -11.52
C GLU A 160 8.55 -5.80 -12.20
N GLU A 161 9.34 -4.79 -11.83
CA GLU A 161 10.71 -4.59 -12.33
C GLU A 161 11.63 -5.78 -11.99
N LEU A 162 11.60 -6.25 -10.74
CA LEU A 162 12.40 -7.40 -10.29
C LEU A 162 11.98 -8.69 -10.98
N ASN A 163 10.67 -8.95 -11.13
CA ASN A 163 10.19 -10.13 -11.86
C ASN A 163 10.64 -10.12 -13.33
N SER A 164 10.61 -8.96 -14.01
CA SER A 164 11.12 -8.83 -15.37
C SER A 164 12.63 -9.13 -15.46
N ILE A 165 13.43 -8.65 -14.49
CA ILE A 165 14.87 -8.94 -14.43
C ILE A 165 15.13 -10.43 -14.20
N ILE A 166 14.37 -11.07 -13.29
CA ILE A 166 14.48 -12.50 -12.99
C ILE A 166 14.15 -13.36 -14.24
N MET A 167 13.15 -12.96 -15.05
CA MET A 167 12.82 -13.64 -16.30
C MET A 167 13.95 -13.55 -17.33
N GLU A 168 14.53 -12.36 -17.54
CA GLU A 168 15.63 -12.17 -18.51
C GLU A 168 16.91 -12.94 -18.07
N LEU A 169 17.19 -12.98 -16.76
CA LEU A 169 18.30 -13.75 -16.21
C LEU A 169 18.11 -15.27 -16.38
N ARG A 170 16.91 -15.81 -16.09
CA ARG A 170 16.60 -17.24 -16.28
C ARG A 170 16.81 -17.69 -17.73
N LYS A 171 16.23 -16.94 -18.68
CA LYS A 171 16.39 -17.14 -20.13
C LYS A 171 17.85 -17.06 -20.58
N THR A 172 18.65 -16.18 -19.97
CA THR A 172 20.09 -16.08 -20.24
C THR A 172 20.86 -17.28 -19.71
N ILE A 173 20.50 -17.79 -18.52
CA ILE A 173 21.11 -18.99 -17.91
C ILE A 173 20.80 -20.23 -18.76
N GLU A 174 19.55 -20.43 -19.17
CA GLU A 174 19.12 -21.53 -20.04
C GLU A 174 19.92 -21.55 -21.36
N ALA A 175 20.05 -20.39 -22.02
CA ALA A 175 20.81 -20.24 -23.25
C ALA A 175 22.34 -20.44 -23.09
N LEU A 176 22.88 -20.22 -21.88
CA LEU A 176 24.28 -20.53 -21.56
C LEU A 176 24.47 -22.01 -21.21
N GLN A 177 23.52 -22.64 -20.52
CA GLN A 177 23.53 -24.08 -20.24
C GLN A 177 23.45 -24.91 -21.53
N GLU A 178 22.58 -24.52 -22.47
CA GLU A 178 22.47 -25.17 -23.78
C GLU A 178 23.77 -25.08 -24.60
N LYS A 179 24.48 -23.96 -24.53
CA LYS A 179 25.81 -23.80 -25.16
C LYS A 179 26.88 -24.62 -24.47
N CYS A 180 26.94 -24.58 -23.15
CA CYS A 180 27.93 -25.34 -22.36
C CYS A 180 27.81 -26.84 -22.65
N ALA A 181 26.58 -27.39 -22.65
CA ALA A 181 26.34 -28.79 -22.97
C ALA A 181 26.78 -29.18 -24.40
N LYS A 182 26.64 -28.27 -25.39
CA LYS A 182 27.13 -28.49 -26.76
C LYS A 182 28.66 -28.48 -26.83
N GLU A 183 29.32 -27.57 -26.11
CA GLU A 183 30.78 -27.52 -26.03
C GLU A 183 31.36 -28.72 -25.27
N GLU A 184 30.69 -29.21 -24.21
CA GLU A 184 31.08 -30.44 -23.52
C GLU A 184 30.93 -31.68 -24.40
N SER A 185 29.85 -31.80 -25.19
CA SER A 185 29.70 -32.89 -26.19
C SER A 185 30.83 -32.86 -27.23
N ALA A 186 31.06 -31.69 -27.85
CA ALA A 186 32.10 -31.53 -28.87
C ALA A 186 33.51 -31.81 -28.31
N LYS A 187 33.77 -31.43 -27.05
CA LYS A 187 35.02 -31.75 -26.34
C LYS A 187 35.16 -33.27 -26.12
N LEU A 188 34.09 -33.96 -25.71
CA LEU A 188 34.11 -35.40 -25.50
C LEU A 188 34.37 -36.15 -26.82
N GLU A 189 33.68 -35.77 -27.89
CA GLU A 189 33.88 -36.29 -29.24
C GLU A 189 35.33 -36.10 -29.74
N ALA A 190 35.92 -34.92 -29.48
CA ALA A 190 37.31 -34.62 -29.80
C ALA A 190 38.31 -35.45 -28.98
N MET A 191 38.06 -35.66 -27.68
CA MET A 191 38.88 -36.51 -26.81
C MET A 191 38.83 -37.98 -27.25
N ASP A 192 37.64 -38.51 -27.57
CA ASP A 192 37.48 -39.86 -28.11
C ASP A 192 38.17 -40.03 -29.47
N SER A 193 38.19 -38.99 -30.30
CA SER A 193 38.93 -39.01 -31.56
C SER A 193 40.45 -39.02 -31.33
N PHE A 194 40.94 -38.23 -30.37
CA PHE A 194 42.36 -38.20 -30.01
C PHE A 194 42.86 -39.52 -29.41
N SER A 195 42.06 -40.20 -28.57
CA SER A 195 42.44 -41.52 -28.03
C SER A 195 42.57 -42.57 -29.13
N ARG A 196 41.60 -42.61 -30.06
CA ARG A 196 41.64 -43.52 -31.22
C ARG A 196 42.86 -43.29 -32.11
N GLU A 197 43.20 -42.03 -32.38
CA GLU A 197 44.38 -41.67 -33.18
C GLU A 197 45.68 -42.05 -32.47
N LYS A 198 45.75 -41.82 -31.14
CA LYS A 198 46.89 -42.26 -30.33
C LYS A 198 47.05 -43.79 -30.33
N GLU A 199 45.97 -44.54 -30.18
CA GLU A 199 46.00 -46.01 -30.21
C GLU A 199 46.48 -46.54 -31.58
N ALA A 200 46.04 -45.92 -32.67
CA ALA A 200 46.54 -46.22 -34.01
C ALA A 200 48.04 -45.93 -34.15
N ARG A 201 48.52 -44.78 -33.63
CA ARG A 201 49.94 -44.43 -33.59
C ARG A 201 50.76 -45.42 -32.76
N ASP A 202 50.33 -45.71 -31.53
CA ASP A 202 50.98 -46.65 -30.61
C ASP A 202 51.04 -48.07 -31.18
N ALA A 203 50.16 -48.44 -32.12
CA ALA A 203 50.23 -49.69 -32.88
C ALA A 203 51.23 -49.62 -34.05
N ALA A 204 51.23 -48.51 -34.80
CA ALA A 204 52.14 -48.30 -35.93
C ALA A 204 53.62 -48.23 -35.49
N GLU A 205 53.94 -47.55 -34.39
CA GLU A 205 55.32 -47.45 -33.88
C GLU A 205 55.86 -48.82 -33.42
N LYS A 206 55.03 -49.67 -32.81
CA LYS A 206 55.40 -51.06 -32.45
C LYS A 206 55.70 -51.91 -33.68
N LEU A 207 54.89 -51.75 -34.75
CA LEU A 207 55.09 -52.46 -36.00
C LEU A 207 56.40 -52.03 -36.68
N GLN A 208 56.67 -50.72 -36.72
CA GLN A 208 57.91 -50.15 -37.26
C GLN A 208 59.15 -50.66 -36.50
N ALA A 209 59.08 -50.75 -35.16
CA ALA A 209 60.18 -51.28 -34.35
C ALA A 209 60.49 -52.75 -34.70
N SER A 210 59.46 -53.59 -34.86
CA SER A 210 59.62 -55.00 -35.24
C SER A 210 60.32 -55.16 -36.59
N VAL A 211 59.84 -54.47 -37.63
CA VAL A 211 60.44 -54.51 -38.99
C VAL A 211 61.87 -53.97 -38.97
N SER A 212 62.17 -52.97 -38.13
CA SER A 212 63.53 -52.43 -37.99
C SER A 212 64.50 -53.39 -37.30
N GLU A 213 64.04 -54.26 -36.38
CA GLU A 213 64.88 -55.32 -35.83
C GLU A 213 65.14 -56.43 -36.85
N GLU A 214 64.12 -56.85 -37.60
CA GLU A 214 64.26 -57.91 -38.61
C GLU A 214 65.22 -57.51 -39.73
N LEU A 215 65.12 -56.28 -40.25
CA LEU A 215 66.09 -55.75 -41.22
C LEU A 215 67.51 -55.79 -40.67
N LYS A 216 67.72 -55.41 -39.39
CA LYS A 216 69.04 -55.37 -38.75
C LYS A 216 69.64 -56.78 -38.61
N ARG A 217 68.82 -57.79 -38.29
CA ARG A 217 69.24 -59.20 -38.24
C ARG A 217 69.64 -59.69 -39.64
N SER A 218 68.79 -59.48 -40.66
CA SER A 218 69.10 -59.88 -42.05
C SER A 218 70.34 -59.19 -42.63
N GLN A 219 70.60 -57.94 -42.26
CA GLN A 219 71.85 -57.24 -42.63
C GLN A 219 73.08 -57.87 -41.97
N GLN A 220 72.98 -58.29 -40.70
CA GLN A 220 74.06 -58.95 -39.99
C GLN A 220 74.39 -60.32 -40.61
N ASP A 221 73.38 -61.13 -40.93
CA ASP A 221 73.57 -62.44 -41.57
C ASP A 221 74.25 -62.31 -42.95
N ASN A 222 73.77 -61.38 -43.78
CA ASN A 222 74.36 -61.08 -45.09
C ASN A 222 75.82 -60.59 -44.97
N SER A 223 76.15 -59.82 -43.91
CA SER A 223 77.55 -59.44 -43.64
C SER A 223 78.45 -60.66 -43.32
N SER A 224 77.93 -61.66 -42.60
CA SER A 224 78.65 -62.91 -42.31
C SER A 224 78.80 -63.79 -43.54
N ALA A 225 77.78 -63.87 -44.40
CA ALA A 225 77.85 -64.59 -45.67
C ALA A 225 78.95 -64.01 -46.60
N ASN A 226 79.04 -62.68 -46.71
CA ASN A 226 80.08 -62.04 -47.51
C ASN A 226 81.50 -62.26 -46.95
N GLN A 227 81.69 -62.25 -45.62
CA GLN A 227 82.98 -62.59 -45.00
C GLN A 227 83.42 -64.04 -45.33
N LYS A 228 82.48 -65.01 -45.32
CA LYS A 228 82.75 -66.40 -45.73
C LYS A 228 83.17 -66.48 -47.20
N ILE A 229 82.47 -65.78 -48.10
CA ILE A 229 82.81 -65.72 -49.53
C ILE A 229 84.19 -65.09 -49.75
N GLN A 230 84.55 -64.03 -49.01
CA GLN A 230 85.86 -63.41 -49.11
C GLN A 230 86.99 -64.37 -48.73
N SER A 231 86.86 -65.08 -47.61
CA SER A 231 87.87 -66.07 -47.17
C SER A 231 88.03 -67.26 -48.14
N LEU A 232 86.94 -67.74 -48.75
CA LEU A 232 86.98 -68.77 -49.79
C LEU A 232 87.69 -68.28 -51.07
N ASN A 233 87.46 -67.04 -51.48
CA ASN A 233 88.14 -66.44 -52.64
C ASN A 233 89.67 -66.30 -52.39
N GLU A 234 90.09 -65.91 -51.18
CA GLU A 234 91.52 -65.87 -50.82
C GLU A 234 92.17 -67.25 -50.82
N MET A 235 91.46 -68.27 -50.31
CA MET A 235 91.93 -69.67 -50.34
C MET A 235 92.11 -70.16 -51.79
N TYR A 236 91.13 -69.88 -52.66
CA TYR A 236 91.20 -70.21 -54.09
C TYR A 236 92.41 -69.56 -54.78
N LYS A 237 92.68 -68.28 -54.49
CA LYS A 237 93.84 -67.55 -55.04
C LYS A 237 95.16 -68.21 -54.68
N ARG A 238 95.35 -68.60 -53.40
CA ARG A 238 96.57 -69.30 -52.95
C ARG A 238 96.75 -70.66 -53.64
N LEU A 239 95.65 -71.39 -53.87
CA LEU A 239 95.68 -72.66 -54.62
C LEU A 239 96.15 -72.46 -56.07
N GLN A 240 95.69 -71.38 -56.72
CA GLN A 240 96.05 -71.02 -58.09
C GLN A 240 97.52 -70.57 -58.20
N GLU A 241 98.02 -69.82 -57.22
CA GLU A 241 99.43 -69.43 -57.11
C GLU A 241 100.35 -70.67 -56.95
N TYR A 242 99.99 -71.61 -56.07
CA TYR A 242 100.73 -72.87 -55.88
C TYR A 242 100.80 -73.74 -57.16
N ASN A 243 99.70 -73.84 -57.90
CA ASN A 243 99.63 -74.57 -59.17
C ASN A 243 100.57 -73.95 -60.24
N THR A 244 100.70 -72.62 -60.24
CA THR A 244 101.59 -71.89 -61.15
C THR A 244 103.08 -72.20 -60.86
N SER A 245 103.47 -72.28 -59.59
CA SER A 245 104.82 -72.68 -59.18
C SER A 245 105.17 -74.12 -59.60
N LEU A 246 104.21 -75.05 -59.53
CA LEU A 246 104.39 -76.43 -60.01
C LEU A 246 104.62 -76.52 -61.53
N GLN A 247 103.98 -75.65 -62.32
CA GLN A 247 104.23 -75.57 -63.76
C GLN A 247 105.65 -75.06 -64.07
N GLN A 248 106.10 -74.02 -63.36
CA GLN A 248 107.46 -73.48 -63.50
C GLN A 248 108.53 -74.53 -63.16
N TYR A 249 108.35 -75.30 -62.09
CA TYR A 249 109.27 -76.37 -61.71
C TYR A 249 109.42 -77.45 -62.80
N ASN A 250 108.31 -77.88 -63.41
CA ASN A 250 108.33 -78.85 -64.52
C ASN A 250 109.08 -78.34 -65.76
N SER A 251 108.94 -77.05 -66.12
CA SER A 251 109.71 -76.49 -67.25
C SER A 251 111.22 -76.52 -67.03
N LYS A 252 111.67 -76.43 -65.78
CA LYS A 252 113.11 -76.44 -65.45
C LYS A 252 113.72 -77.83 -65.62
N LEU A 253 113.03 -78.87 -65.16
CA LEU A 253 113.43 -80.27 -65.37
C LEU A 253 113.54 -80.63 -66.87
N GLN A 254 112.62 -80.12 -67.70
CA GLN A 254 112.68 -80.31 -69.15
C GLN A 254 113.91 -79.63 -69.79
N SER A 255 114.34 -78.48 -69.27
CA SER A 255 115.56 -77.79 -69.75
C SER A 255 116.84 -78.55 -69.40
N GLU A 256 116.90 -79.20 -68.23
CA GLU A 256 118.07 -80.00 -67.80
C GLU A 256 118.17 -81.32 -68.60
N LEU A 257 117.03 -81.89 -68.98
CA LEU A 257 116.95 -83.08 -69.85
C LEU A 257 117.30 -82.78 -71.33
N ALA A 258 117.10 -81.53 -71.79
CA ALA A 258 117.57 -81.10 -73.11
C ALA A 258 119.10 -80.94 -73.14
N SER A 259 119.68 -80.28 -72.13
CA SER A 259 121.13 -80.07 -72.00
C SER A 259 121.94 -81.38 -72.01
N THR A 260 121.47 -82.38 -71.28
CA THR A 260 122.11 -83.71 -71.18
C THR A 260 122.01 -84.55 -72.46
N ASN A 261 121.04 -84.29 -73.33
CA ASN A 261 120.97 -84.91 -74.66
C ASN A 261 121.94 -84.29 -75.67
N GLU A 262 122.32 -83.02 -75.50
CA GLU A 262 123.19 -82.32 -76.45
C GLU A 262 124.69 -82.64 -76.25
N THR A 263 125.10 -82.99 -75.02
CA THR A 263 126.44 -83.50 -74.74
C THR A 263 126.65 -84.92 -75.30
N LEU A 264 125.64 -85.78 -75.18
CA LEU A 264 125.69 -87.16 -75.67
C LEU A 264 125.88 -87.23 -77.20
N LYS A 265 125.17 -86.37 -77.94
CA LYS A 265 125.31 -86.24 -79.41
C LYS A 265 126.68 -85.76 -79.89
N ARG A 266 127.51 -85.13 -79.04
CA ARG A 266 128.89 -84.76 -79.42
C ARG A 266 129.82 -85.98 -79.38
N VAL A 267 129.69 -86.82 -78.35
CA VAL A 267 130.51 -88.03 -78.18
C VAL A 267 130.24 -89.06 -79.30
N GLU A 268 129.00 -89.20 -79.75
CA GLU A 268 128.66 -90.08 -80.87
C GLU A 268 129.30 -89.62 -82.21
N LYS A 269 129.51 -88.30 -82.38
CA LYS A 269 129.99 -87.73 -83.64
C LYS A 269 131.49 -87.90 -83.84
N GLU A 270 132.29 -87.91 -82.77
CA GLU A 270 133.73 -88.19 -82.82
C GLU A 270 134.01 -89.67 -83.08
N LYS A 271 133.17 -90.57 -82.54
CA LYS A 271 133.24 -92.03 -82.76
C LYS A 271 133.08 -92.42 -84.24
N ALA A 272 132.30 -91.68 -85.02
CA ALA A 272 132.00 -91.99 -86.41
C ALA A 272 133.18 -91.71 -87.38
N ALA A 273 134.11 -90.81 -87.04
CA ALA A 273 135.14 -90.34 -87.97
C ALA A 273 136.29 -91.33 -88.22
N VAL A 274 136.41 -92.40 -87.42
CA VAL A 274 137.58 -93.31 -87.42
C VAL A 274 137.32 -94.62 -88.17
N PHE A 275 136.05 -95.01 -88.40
CA PHE A 275 135.71 -96.40 -88.70
C PHE A 275 135.57 -96.77 -90.20
N GLU A 276 135.50 -95.81 -91.12
CA GLU A 276 134.93 -96.09 -92.47
C GLU A 276 135.74 -95.62 -93.70
N ASN A 277 137.06 -95.33 -93.61
CA ASN A 277 137.86 -95.15 -94.85
C ASN A 277 139.39 -95.36 -94.74
N LEU A 278 139.81 -96.61 -94.46
CA LEU A 278 141.08 -97.14 -95.00
C LEU A 278 140.99 -98.64 -95.36
N SER A 279 139.84 -99.06 -95.90
CA SER A 279 139.72 -100.31 -96.65
C SER A 279 138.50 -100.24 -97.59
N THR A 280 138.63 -100.37 -98.91
CA THR A 280 139.87 -100.48 -99.69
C THR A 280 139.69 -99.90 -101.10
N LEU A 281 140.71 -99.19 -101.58
CA LEU A 281 141.05 -99.29 -103.01
C LEU A 281 141.47 -100.76 -103.24
N ARG A 282 140.72 -101.44 -104.10
CA ARG A 282 140.60 -102.91 -104.15
C ARG A 282 141.92 -103.66 -104.37
N GLY A 283 142.11 -104.77 -103.64
CA GLY A 283 143.24 -105.69 -103.72
C GLY A 283 144.19 -105.53 -102.51
N HIS A 284 144.72 -106.58 -101.88
CA HIS A 284 144.73 -108.01 -102.23
C HIS A 284 143.96 -108.89 -101.20
N TYR A 285 143.92 -110.21 -101.41
CA TYR A 285 142.83 -111.11 -100.98
C TYR A 285 143.31 -112.28 -100.10
N THR A 286 142.51 -112.74 -99.11
CA THR A 286 142.19 -114.16 -98.73
C THR A 286 141.78 -114.34 -97.24
N SER A 287 140.76 -115.20 -96.97
CA SER A 287 140.38 -115.89 -95.69
C SER A 287 139.19 -115.35 -94.85
N LEU A 288 138.39 -116.27 -94.26
CA LEU A 288 136.91 -116.23 -93.99
C LEU A 288 136.49 -117.25 -92.85
N GLN A 289 135.29 -117.37 -92.20
CA GLN A 289 134.01 -116.60 -92.06
C GLN A 289 133.12 -117.18 -90.89
N GLU A 290 132.25 -116.35 -90.25
CA GLU A 290 130.88 -116.66 -89.68
C GLU A 290 130.61 -117.64 -88.47
N GLN A 291 129.42 -117.77 -87.78
CA GLN A 291 127.95 -117.38 -87.84
C GLN A 291 127.29 -117.55 -86.39
N LEU A 292 126.01 -117.34 -85.91
CA LEU A 292 124.68 -116.72 -86.24
C LEU A 292 123.69 -116.67 -84.98
N SER A 293 122.48 -116.04 -85.05
CA SER A 293 121.16 -116.35 -84.34
C SER A 293 120.51 -115.42 -83.24
N SER A 294 119.33 -115.80 -82.64
CA SER A 294 118.26 -114.91 -82.03
C SER A 294 117.08 -115.67 -81.32
N SER A 295 116.08 -115.16 -80.55
CA SER A 295 115.81 -113.96 -79.66
C SER A 295 114.33 -113.87 -79.09
N ARG A 296 114.06 -113.17 -77.94
CA ARG A 296 112.75 -112.71 -77.30
C ARG A 296 111.78 -113.77 -76.68
N ALA A 297 110.65 -113.53 -75.95
CA ALA A 297 109.71 -112.39 -75.58
C ALA A 297 108.95 -112.70 -74.20
N VAL A 298 107.84 -112.14 -73.60
CA VAL A 298 107.03 -110.86 -73.40
C VAL A 298 105.68 -111.27 -72.65
N GLN A 299 104.86 -110.58 -71.79
CA GLN A 299 104.66 -109.21 -71.17
C GLN A 299 104.37 -109.31 -69.60
N ASP A 300 103.40 -108.75 -68.80
CA ASP A 300 102.19 -107.84 -68.86
C ASP A 300 101.70 -107.27 -67.46
N GLU A 301 100.50 -106.60 -67.37
CA GLU A 301 99.73 -106.02 -66.19
C GLU A 301 100.13 -104.63 -65.60
N ALA A 302 99.19 -103.65 -65.52
CA ALA A 302 99.04 -102.56 -64.50
C ALA A 302 98.24 -101.29 -64.95
N VAL A 303 96.94 -101.13 -64.62
CA VAL A 303 96.19 -99.84 -64.72
C VAL A 303 95.08 -99.70 -63.65
N LYS A 304 95.30 -98.97 -62.53
CA LYS A 304 94.20 -98.70 -61.55
C LYS A 304 94.29 -97.50 -60.58
N GLN A 305 95.01 -96.42 -60.89
CA GLN A 305 95.04 -95.20 -60.06
C GLN A 305 95.01 -93.90 -60.89
N LYS A 306 93.82 -93.47 -61.36
CA LYS A 306 93.65 -92.17 -62.04
C LYS A 306 92.32 -91.44 -61.76
N GLU A 307 91.30 -92.11 -61.26
CA GLU A 307 89.92 -91.56 -61.19
C GLU A 307 89.58 -90.84 -59.87
N THR A 308 90.33 -91.07 -58.78
CA THR A 308 90.02 -90.50 -57.45
C THR A 308 90.21 -88.98 -57.35
N LEU A 309 91.21 -88.42 -58.04
CA LEU A 309 91.55 -86.99 -57.95
C LEU A 309 90.62 -86.04 -58.75
N ALA A 310 89.63 -86.57 -59.48
CA ALA A 310 88.62 -85.75 -60.15
C ALA A 310 87.46 -85.33 -59.22
N SER A 311 87.24 -86.07 -58.12
CA SER A 311 86.08 -85.91 -57.23
C SER A 311 86.13 -84.65 -56.38
N GLU A 312 87.26 -84.39 -55.72
CA GLU A 312 87.40 -83.32 -54.71
C GLU A 312 87.26 -81.91 -55.33
N VAL A 313 87.71 -81.74 -56.59
CA VAL A 313 87.56 -80.49 -57.37
C VAL A 313 86.11 -80.21 -57.77
N GLY A 314 85.25 -81.24 -57.79
CA GLY A 314 83.81 -81.08 -58.00
C GLY A 314 83.08 -80.60 -56.74
N CYS A 315 83.35 -81.25 -55.60
CA CYS A 315 82.68 -80.94 -54.33
C CYS A 315 82.85 -79.48 -53.91
N LEU A 316 84.09 -78.98 -53.92
CA LEU A 316 84.43 -77.60 -53.55
C LEU A 316 83.83 -76.53 -54.49
N ARG A 317 83.42 -76.88 -55.72
CA ARG A 317 82.66 -75.96 -56.60
C ARG A 317 81.18 -75.92 -56.26
N GLY A 318 80.61 -77.05 -55.84
CA GLY A 318 79.21 -77.13 -55.41
C GLY A 318 78.94 -76.29 -54.16
N ASP A 319 79.80 -76.39 -53.15
CA ASP A 319 79.66 -75.61 -51.91
C ASP A 319 79.85 -74.11 -52.14
N LEU A 320 80.80 -73.72 -53.01
CA LEU A 320 81.04 -72.32 -53.36
C LEU A 320 79.89 -71.72 -54.18
N GLN A 321 79.17 -72.52 -54.96
CA GLN A 321 77.95 -72.07 -55.63
C GLN A 321 76.79 -71.90 -54.64
N LYS A 322 76.51 -72.88 -53.78
CA LYS A 322 75.48 -72.75 -52.72
C LYS A 322 75.68 -71.51 -51.86
N MET A 323 76.92 -71.27 -51.41
CA MET A 323 77.26 -70.08 -50.61
C MET A 323 77.00 -68.74 -51.34
N ARG A 324 76.91 -68.72 -52.68
CA ARG A 324 76.52 -67.55 -53.48
C ARG A 324 75.01 -67.46 -53.63
N ASP A 325 74.35 -68.58 -53.90
CA ASP A 325 72.89 -68.65 -54.03
C ASP A 325 72.21 -68.25 -52.70
N ASP A 326 72.72 -68.74 -51.56
CA ASP A 326 72.29 -68.37 -50.21
C ASP A 326 72.50 -66.87 -49.92
N ARG A 327 73.64 -66.29 -50.34
CA ARG A 327 73.91 -64.85 -50.23
C ARG A 327 72.88 -64.06 -51.03
N ASP A 328 72.60 -64.45 -52.27
CA ASP A 328 71.72 -63.69 -53.15
C ASP A 328 70.25 -63.76 -52.68
N GLN A 329 69.84 -64.88 -52.07
CA GLN A 329 68.56 -64.98 -51.37
C GLN A 329 68.49 -64.05 -50.15
N GLN A 330 69.51 -64.03 -49.28
CA GLN A 330 69.55 -63.11 -48.12
C GLN A 330 69.61 -61.62 -48.57
N LEU A 331 70.30 -61.33 -49.67
CA LEU A 331 70.42 -59.99 -50.21
C LEU A 331 69.09 -59.49 -50.78
N HIS A 332 68.31 -60.37 -51.42
CA HIS A 332 66.94 -60.05 -51.81
C HIS A 332 66.03 -59.79 -50.60
N GLN A 333 66.13 -60.59 -49.53
CA GLN A 333 65.32 -60.39 -48.32
C GLN A 333 65.64 -59.06 -47.61
N VAL A 334 66.91 -58.64 -47.57
CA VAL A 334 67.32 -57.30 -47.11
C VAL A 334 66.72 -56.18 -47.99
N GLN A 335 66.62 -56.38 -49.32
CA GLN A 335 66.00 -55.38 -50.21
C GLN A 335 64.50 -55.21 -49.95
N VAL A 336 63.76 -56.30 -49.71
CA VAL A 336 62.32 -56.26 -49.41
C VAL A 336 62.06 -55.51 -48.10
N LEU A 337 62.70 -55.93 -47.00
CA LEU A 337 62.54 -55.30 -45.68
C LEU A 337 62.94 -53.81 -45.69
N ASN A 338 63.97 -53.45 -46.46
CA ASN A 338 64.41 -52.05 -46.58
C ASN A 338 63.43 -51.18 -47.40
N ALA A 339 62.76 -51.77 -48.40
CA ALA A 339 61.69 -51.09 -49.15
C ALA A 339 60.43 -50.89 -48.30
N GLU A 340 60.10 -51.82 -47.42
CA GLU A 340 59.01 -51.67 -46.44
C GLU A 340 59.33 -50.61 -45.38
N LEU A 341 60.55 -50.61 -44.83
CA LEU A 341 61.00 -49.58 -43.88
C LEU A 341 61.02 -48.18 -44.53
N LEU A 342 61.29 -48.07 -45.84
CA LEU A 342 61.11 -46.84 -46.61
C LEU A 342 59.65 -46.37 -46.68
N LYS A 343 58.69 -47.26 -46.94
CA LYS A 343 57.25 -46.93 -46.89
C LYS A 343 56.80 -46.50 -45.49
N TYR A 344 57.26 -47.16 -44.44
CA TYR A 344 56.97 -46.76 -43.05
C TYR A 344 57.59 -45.41 -42.70
N LYS A 345 58.78 -45.06 -43.22
CA LYS A 345 59.36 -43.72 -43.08
C LYS A 345 58.53 -42.65 -43.78
N GLU A 346 58.00 -42.93 -44.97
CA GLU A 346 57.13 -41.98 -45.68
C GLU A 346 55.79 -41.77 -44.96
N CYS A 347 55.19 -42.84 -44.41
CA CYS A 347 53.98 -42.73 -43.58
C CYS A 347 54.26 -41.96 -42.28
N ASN A 348 55.35 -42.28 -41.56
CA ASN A 348 55.71 -41.55 -40.34
C ASN A 348 56.05 -40.07 -40.64
N GLY A 349 56.59 -39.75 -41.83
CA GLY A 349 56.76 -38.36 -42.27
C GLY A 349 55.43 -37.62 -42.43
N LYS A 350 54.39 -38.27 -42.96
CA LYS A 350 53.02 -37.72 -43.01
C LYS A 350 52.44 -37.55 -41.61
N SER A 351 52.58 -38.56 -40.76
CA SER A 351 52.13 -38.51 -39.35
C SER A 351 52.94 -37.58 -38.46
N VAL A 352 54.13 -37.12 -38.87
CA VAL A 352 54.88 -36.02 -38.23
C VAL A 352 54.32 -34.66 -38.67
N ALA A 353 54.01 -34.47 -39.95
CA ALA A 353 53.33 -33.26 -40.41
C ALA A 353 51.91 -33.14 -39.79
N GLU A 354 51.21 -34.26 -39.60
CA GLU A 354 49.95 -34.30 -38.84
C GLU A 354 50.17 -34.02 -37.36
N LEU A 355 51.30 -34.43 -36.76
CA LEU A 355 51.67 -34.08 -35.38
C LEU A 355 51.97 -32.58 -35.22
N GLU A 356 52.66 -31.96 -36.17
CA GLU A 356 52.88 -30.50 -36.21
C GLU A 356 51.54 -29.77 -36.36
N ASN A 357 50.65 -30.23 -37.23
CA ASN A 357 49.32 -29.68 -37.43
C ASN A 357 48.42 -29.87 -36.18
N MET A 358 48.55 -31.01 -35.49
CA MET A 358 47.92 -31.24 -34.18
C MET A 358 48.56 -30.43 -33.04
N THR A 359 49.83 -30.06 -33.15
CA THR A 359 50.51 -29.16 -32.20
C THR A 359 50.05 -27.70 -32.42
N VAL A 360 49.88 -27.28 -33.67
CA VAL A 360 49.22 -26.00 -34.00
C VAL A 360 47.80 -25.98 -33.44
N ARG A 361 46.99 -27.03 -33.69
CA ARG A 361 45.64 -27.14 -33.10
C ARG A 361 45.64 -27.22 -31.58
N ALA A 362 46.64 -27.84 -30.94
CA ALA A 362 46.77 -27.86 -29.49
C ALA A 362 47.06 -26.45 -28.95
N ASN A 363 47.93 -25.69 -29.61
CA ASN A 363 48.20 -24.29 -29.27
C ASN A 363 46.97 -23.38 -29.53
N GLU A 364 46.21 -23.62 -30.60
CA GLU A 364 44.93 -22.95 -30.86
C GLU A 364 43.87 -23.29 -29.81
N LEU A 365 43.79 -24.57 -29.39
CA LEU A 365 42.94 -25.02 -28.29
C LEU A 365 43.39 -24.45 -26.95
N GLU A 366 44.69 -24.29 -26.70
CA GLU A 366 45.21 -23.65 -25.48
C GLU A 366 44.90 -22.15 -25.47
N ALA A 367 45.08 -21.44 -26.59
CA ALA A 367 44.67 -20.05 -26.74
C ALA A 367 43.13 -19.89 -26.60
N SER A 368 42.36 -20.85 -27.13
CA SER A 368 40.91 -20.89 -26.97
C SER A 368 40.51 -21.17 -25.50
N CYS A 369 41.16 -22.12 -24.83
CA CYS A 369 40.96 -22.39 -23.40
C CYS A 369 41.29 -21.17 -22.54
N LEU A 370 42.38 -20.45 -22.86
CA LEU A 370 42.75 -19.20 -22.20
C LEU A 370 41.70 -18.10 -22.44
N SER A 371 41.19 -17.96 -23.67
CA SER A 371 40.14 -17.00 -23.99
C SER A 371 38.80 -17.34 -23.32
N GLN A 372 38.42 -18.62 -23.29
CA GLN A 372 37.24 -19.09 -22.57
C GLN A 372 37.39 -18.93 -21.05
N SER A 373 38.56 -19.22 -20.49
CA SER A 373 38.88 -18.97 -19.08
C SER A 373 38.79 -17.48 -18.74
N GLU A 374 39.28 -16.60 -19.62
CA GLU A 374 39.13 -15.15 -19.46
C GLU A 374 37.66 -14.71 -19.57
N GLN A 375 36.85 -15.30 -20.45
CA GLN A 375 35.39 -15.09 -20.49
C GLN A 375 34.70 -15.57 -19.21
N ILE A 376 35.08 -16.75 -18.68
CA ILE A 376 34.54 -17.31 -17.44
C ILE A 376 34.85 -16.38 -16.26
N ASN A 377 36.08 -15.89 -16.13
CA ASN A 377 36.45 -14.90 -15.12
C ASN A 377 35.60 -13.61 -15.25
N ARG A 378 35.48 -13.05 -16.47
CA ARG A 378 34.62 -11.88 -16.74
C ARG A 378 33.13 -12.14 -16.47
N LEU A 379 32.67 -13.39 -16.55
CA LEU A 379 31.30 -13.79 -16.19
C LEU A 379 31.14 -13.96 -14.67
N GLN A 380 32.14 -14.47 -13.96
CA GLN A 380 32.16 -14.55 -12.49
C GLN A 380 32.24 -13.17 -11.83
N GLU A 381 32.99 -12.22 -12.39
CA GLU A 381 32.95 -10.81 -11.96
C GLU A 381 31.57 -10.19 -12.16
N LYS A 382 30.90 -10.47 -13.29
CA LYS A 382 29.52 -10.02 -13.54
C LYS A 382 28.51 -10.67 -12.61
N LEU A 383 28.67 -11.97 -12.31
CA LEU A 383 27.82 -12.71 -11.38
C LEU A 383 27.93 -12.11 -9.97
N THR A 384 29.14 -12.00 -9.43
CA THR A 384 29.37 -11.44 -8.08
C THR A 384 29.01 -9.97 -7.95
N PHE A 385 29.03 -9.20 -9.04
CA PHE A 385 28.46 -7.85 -9.09
C PHE A 385 26.92 -7.85 -9.10
N ALA A 386 26.29 -8.79 -9.83
CA ALA A 386 24.84 -8.95 -9.84
C ALA A 386 24.30 -9.44 -8.50
N GLU A 387 24.96 -10.39 -7.85
CA GLU A 387 24.64 -10.91 -6.51
C GLU A 387 24.64 -9.79 -5.46
N LYS A 388 25.69 -8.95 -5.43
CA LYS A 388 25.75 -7.78 -4.53
C LYS A 388 24.68 -6.72 -4.84
N ARG A 389 24.28 -6.57 -6.10
CA ARG A 389 23.17 -5.69 -6.47
C ARG A 389 21.82 -6.25 -6.05
N LEU A 390 21.63 -7.56 -6.09
CA LEU A 390 20.46 -8.24 -5.58
C LEU A 390 20.38 -8.09 -4.05
N GLU A 391 21.46 -8.39 -3.33
CA GLU A 391 21.55 -8.24 -1.86
C GLU A 391 21.18 -6.83 -1.37
N MET A 392 21.70 -5.77 -2.01
CA MET A 392 21.29 -4.40 -1.67
C MET A 392 19.85 -4.06 -2.07
N SER A 393 19.32 -4.66 -3.15
CA SER A 393 17.92 -4.49 -3.56
C SER A 393 16.95 -5.18 -2.61
N ASP A 394 17.28 -6.39 -2.14
CA ASP A 394 16.50 -7.15 -1.18
C ASP A 394 16.47 -6.45 0.18
N MET A 395 17.61 -5.91 0.63
CA MET A 395 17.68 -5.11 1.86
C MET A 395 16.77 -3.87 1.77
N SER A 396 16.88 -3.10 0.69
CA SER A 396 16.04 -1.90 0.49
C SER A 396 14.55 -2.24 0.34
N ALA A 397 14.20 -3.37 -0.28
CA ALA A 397 12.82 -3.85 -0.36
C ALA A 397 12.28 -4.28 1.02
N LEU A 398 13.13 -4.85 1.87
CA LEU A 398 12.77 -5.27 3.24
C LEU A 398 12.59 -4.05 4.18
N GLU A 399 13.45 -3.03 4.08
CA GLU A 399 13.26 -1.73 4.73
C GLU A 399 11.93 -1.10 4.31
N THR A 400 11.69 -0.96 3.00
CA THR A 400 10.45 -0.39 2.43
C THR A 400 9.19 -1.14 2.91
N ARG A 401 9.25 -2.48 2.99
CA ARG A 401 8.16 -3.30 3.52
C ARG A 401 7.92 -3.07 5.02
N SER A 402 8.99 -2.89 5.80
CA SER A 402 8.89 -2.58 7.24
C SER A 402 8.22 -1.22 7.46
N GLU A 403 8.61 -0.19 6.72
CA GLU A 403 7.96 1.13 6.76
C GLU A 403 6.47 1.03 6.42
N TYR A 404 6.10 0.26 5.39
CA TYR A 404 4.70 0.05 5.01
C TYR A 404 3.87 -0.71 6.06
N GLU A 405 4.46 -1.69 6.77
CA GLU A 405 3.80 -2.35 7.90
C GLU A 405 3.62 -1.43 9.11
N GLU A 406 4.59 -0.54 9.39
CA GLU A 406 4.47 0.46 10.45
C GLU A 406 3.44 1.55 10.10
N GLN A 407 3.44 2.02 8.86
CA GLN A 407 2.42 2.91 8.29
C GLN A 407 1.00 2.29 8.44
N LYS A 408 0.86 0.97 8.24
CA LYS A 408 -0.41 0.26 8.48
C LYS A 408 -0.83 0.19 9.95
N LYS A 409 0.10 0.02 10.89
CA LYS A 409 -0.19 0.08 12.33
C LYS A 409 -0.70 1.47 12.72
N VAL A 410 -0.05 2.53 12.23
CA VAL A 410 -0.50 3.92 12.43
C VAL A 410 -1.91 4.17 11.88
N ILE A 411 -2.24 3.62 10.70
CA ILE A 411 -3.60 3.69 10.12
C ILE A 411 -4.62 2.95 11.00
N PHE A 412 -4.28 1.78 11.52
CA PHE A 412 -5.15 1.02 12.44
C PHE A 412 -5.44 1.80 13.73
N ASP A 413 -4.40 2.31 14.38
CA ASP A 413 -4.53 3.09 15.63
C ASP A 413 -5.30 4.40 15.41
N LEU A 414 -5.08 5.10 14.29
CA LEU A 414 -5.85 6.30 13.93
C LEU A 414 -7.33 5.98 13.67
N ARG A 415 -7.63 4.87 13.00
CA ARG A 415 -9.03 4.40 12.80
C ARG A 415 -9.70 4.06 14.12
N GLN A 416 -9.03 3.34 15.03
CA GLN A 416 -9.59 3.00 16.34
C GLN A 416 -9.85 4.25 17.18
N ARG A 417 -8.86 5.15 17.28
CA ARG A 417 -9.00 6.44 18.00
C ARG A 417 -10.09 7.33 17.40
N LEU A 418 -10.33 7.24 16.09
CA LEU A 418 -11.42 7.96 15.44
C LEU A 418 -12.79 7.41 15.85
N VAL A 419 -12.97 6.08 15.88
CA VAL A 419 -14.22 5.44 16.35
C VAL A 419 -14.49 5.77 17.83
N ASP A 420 -13.45 5.81 18.67
CA ASP A 420 -13.58 6.24 20.07
C ASP A 420 -14.03 7.71 20.19
N ALA A 421 -13.48 8.60 19.36
CA ALA A 421 -13.87 10.01 19.33
C ALA A 421 -15.31 10.19 18.82
N GLU A 422 -15.71 9.49 17.77
CA GLU A 422 -17.08 9.53 17.22
C GLU A 422 -18.11 9.00 18.23
N THR A 423 -17.78 7.94 18.96
CA THR A 423 -18.60 7.42 20.06
C THR A 423 -18.80 8.48 21.15
N LYS A 424 -17.73 9.17 21.56
CA LYS A 424 -17.81 10.24 22.57
C LYS A 424 -18.68 11.43 22.15
N VAL A 425 -18.63 11.84 20.87
CA VAL A 425 -19.51 12.91 20.35
C VAL A 425 -20.98 12.48 20.42
N VAL A 426 -21.29 11.23 20.02
CA VAL A 426 -22.68 10.70 20.05
C VAL A 426 -23.20 10.55 21.48
N GLU A 427 -22.37 10.10 22.43
CA GLU A 427 -22.74 10.05 23.85
C GLU A 427 -22.91 11.45 24.46
N GLY A 428 -22.02 12.39 24.12
CA GLY A 428 -22.08 13.79 24.55
C GLY A 428 -23.38 14.49 24.14
N GLU A 429 -23.74 14.45 22.86
CA GLU A 429 -24.97 15.04 22.33
C GLU A 429 -26.24 14.41 22.95
N LYS A 430 -26.22 13.08 23.19
CA LYS A 430 -27.28 12.37 23.91
C LYS A 430 -27.41 12.84 25.37
N LEU A 431 -26.29 13.17 26.02
CA LEU A 431 -26.23 13.63 27.40
C LEU A 431 -26.59 15.12 27.54
N ARG A 432 -26.14 15.99 26.62
CA ARG A 432 -26.62 17.38 26.47
C ARG A 432 -28.14 17.41 26.34
N LYS A 433 -28.71 16.60 25.44
CA LYS A 433 -30.16 16.48 25.26
C LYS A 433 -30.86 16.07 26.56
N LYS A 434 -30.30 15.16 27.36
CA LYS A 434 -30.88 14.76 28.66
C LYS A 434 -30.84 15.92 29.67
N LEU A 435 -29.66 16.51 29.90
CA LEU A 435 -29.46 17.63 30.84
C LEU A 435 -30.33 18.85 30.50
N HIS A 436 -30.42 19.22 29.21
CA HIS A 436 -31.22 20.35 28.73
C HIS A 436 -32.71 20.17 29.03
N ASN A 437 -33.24 18.95 28.85
CA ASN A 437 -34.63 18.66 29.18
C ASN A 437 -34.88 18.65 30.70
N THR A 438 -33.98 18.08 31.50
CA THR A 438 -34.07 18.15 32.96
C THR A 438 -34.10 19.60 33.48
N ILE A 439 -33.28 20.51 32.93
CA ILE A 439 -33.35 21.95 33.28
C ILE A 439 -34.72 22.55 32.93
N LEU A 440 -35.30 22.18 31.78
CA LEU A 440 -36.57 22.74 31.32
C LEU A 440 -37.77 22.15 32.07
N GLU A 441 -37.70 20.90 32.51
CA GLU A 441 -38.67 20.26 33.41
C GLU A 441 -38.68 20.93 34.79
N LEU A 442 -37.51 21.17 35.38
CA LEU A 442 -37.36 21.89 36.65
C LEU A 442 -37.82 23.35 36.57
N LYS A 443 -37.70 23.97 35.38
CA LYS A 443 -38.23 25.31 35.07
C LYS A 443 -39.75 25.34 34.85
N GLY A 444 -40.43 24.20 34.76
CA GLY A 444 -41.86 24.14 34.47
C GLY A 444 -42.21 24.17 32.96
N ASN A 445 -43.29 23.44 32.64
CA ASN A 445 -43.76 23.18 31.27
C ASN A 445 -44.73 24.23 30.73
N ILE A 446 -45.41 24.97 31.62
CA ILE A 446 -45.90 26.32 31.35
C ILE A 446 -44.96 27.27 32.09
N ARG A 447 -44.56 28.35 31.41
CA ARG A 447 -43.89 29.50 32.02
C ARG A 447 -44.57 30.80 31.60
N VAL A 448 -44.34 31.86 32.36
CA VAL A 448 -44.84 33.22 32.07
C VAL A 448 -43.71 34.23 32.23
N PHE A 449 -43.44 34.97 31.16
CA PHE A 449 -42.49 36.09 31.13
C PHE A 449 -43.26 37.40 31.01
N CYS A 450 -43.07 38.34 31.93
CA CYS A 450 -43.60 39.69 31.80
C CYS A 450 -42.59 40.57 31.06
N ARG A 451 -43.04 41.36 30.07
CA ARG A 451 -42.23 42.37 29.39
C ARG A 451 -42.93 43.71 29.40
N VAL A 452 -42.31 44.69 30.04
CA VAL A 452 -42.74 46.09 30.02
C VAL A 452 -42.04 46.78 28.85
N ARG A 453 -42.79 47.48 27.99
CA ARG A 453 -42.18 48.27 26.91
C ARG A 453 -41.63 49.60 27.43
N PRO A 454 -40.67 50.24 26.72
CA PRO A 454 -40.38 51.67 26.88
C PRO A 454 -41.63 52.54 26.82
N LEU A 455 -41.58 53.67 27.53
CA LEU A 455 -42.46 54.81 27.25
C LEU A 455 -42.16 55.33 25.83
N LEU A 456 -43.22 55.62 25.08
CA LEU A 456 -43.17 56.18 23.74
C LEU A 456 -43.51 57.67 23.80
N SER A 457 -43.03 58.45 22.83
CA SER A 457 -43.33 59.89 22.75
C SER A 457 -44.83 60.19 22.63
N GLU A 458 -45.62 59.22 22.19
CA GLU A 458 -47.09 59.29 22.04
C GLU A 458 -47.85 59.00 23.35
N ASP A 459 -47.20 58.42 24.38
CA ASP A 459 -47.84 58.15 25.70
C ASP A 459 -48.12 59.43 26.51
N GLY A 460 -47.57 60.57 26.09
CA GLY A 460 -47.69 61.86 26.73
C GLY A 460 -46.62 62.14 27.78
N VAL A 461 -46.18 63.40 27.88
CA VAL A 461 -45.17 63.84 28.87
C VAL A 461 -45.83 64.09 30.23
N GLY A 462 -46.40 63.03 30.81
CA GLY A 462 -46.96 63.01 32.16
C GLY A 462 -45.87 62.80 33.20
N ALA A 463 -45.24 63.89 33.67
CA ALA A 463 -44.35 63.82 34.82
C ALA A 463 -45.11 63.36 36.08
N GLU A 464 -44.42 62.66 36.98
CA GLU A 464 -44.87 62.26 38.33
C GLU A 464 -45.93 61.14 38.46
N ALA A 465 -45.99 60.19 37.52
CA ALA A 465 -46.66 58.90 37.77
C ALA A 465 -45.99 57.69 37.08
N ASN A 466 -44.89 57.17 37.66
CA ASN A 466 -44.38 55.84 37.31
C ASN A 466 -45.32 54.75 37.85
N VAL A 467 -46.34 54.41 37.06
CA VAL A 467 -47.39 53.42 37.37
C VAL A 467 -46.80 52.03 37.58
N VAL A 468 -45.80 51.67 36.76
CA VAL A 468 -45.02 50.44 36.91
C VAL A 468 -43.77 50.73 37.74
N SER A 469 -43.48 49.84 38.69
CA SER A 469 -42.22 49.80 39.43
C SER A 469 -41.71 48.36 39.57
N PHE A 470 -40.42 48.19 39.86
CA PHE A 470 -39.79 46.88 39.99
C PHE A 470 -39.19 46.74 41.39
N PRO A 471 -39.52 45.68 42.15
CA PRO A 471 -39.03 45.51 43.51
C PRO A 471 -37.53 45.20 43.52
N SER A 472 -36.78 45.99 44.30
CA SER A 472 -35.32 45.87 44.48
C SER A 472 -34.90 44.83 45.54
N SER A 473 -35.85 44.15 46.19
CA SER A 473 -35.56 43.07 47.12
C SER A 473 -35.02 41.84 46.37
N MET A 474 -33.92 41.25 46.87
CA MET A 474 -33.25 40.11 46.21
C MET A 474 -34.16 38.93 45.89
N GLU A 475 -35.23 38.71 46.67
CA GLU A 475 -36.19 37.62 46.44
C GLU A 475 -37.02 37.81 45.16
N ALA A 476 -37.33 39.06 44.82
CA ALA A 476 -38.19 39.45 43.70
C ALA A 476 -37.43 40.11 42.53
N GLN A 477 -36.14 40.41 42.69
CA GLN A 477 -35.30 41.02 41.66
C GLN A 477 -35.34 40.21 40.35
N GLY A 478 -35.74 40.85 39.24
CA GLY A 478 -35.88 40.20 37.92
C GLY A 478 -37.07 39.23 37.77
N ARG A 479 -37.94 39.12 38.79
CA ARG A 479 -39.16 38.26 38.78
C ARG A 479 -40.44 38.98 39.23
N GLY A 480 -40.32 40.06 39.98
CA GLY A 480 -41.44 40.85 40.48
C GLY A 480 -41.75 42.06 39.61
N ILE A 481 -43.02 42.43 39.54
CA ILE A 481 -43.50 43.68 38.96
C ILE A 481 -44.62 44.25 39.83
N ASP A 482 -44.55 45.55 40.08
CA ASP A 482 -45.49 46.29 40.90
C ASP A 482 -46.26 47.30 40.03
N LEU A 483 -47.59 47.26 40.06
CA LEU A 483 -48.45 48.21 39.36
C LEU A 483 -49.30 49.02 40.35
N ALA A 484 -49.23 50.34 40.29
CA ALA A 484 -50.05 51.24 41.11
C ALA A 484 -51.33 51.65 40.36
N GLN A 485 -52.51 51.48 40.98
CA GLN A 485 -53.77 52.02 40.47
C GLN A 485 -54.55 52.69 41.61
N ASN A 486 -54.96 53.95 41.41
CA ASN A 486 -55.75 54.73 42.37
C ASN A 486 -55.13 54.75 43.80
N GLY A 487 -53.80 54.79 43.91
CA GLY A 487 -53.06 54.71 45.17
C GLY A 487 -52.88 53.29 45.74
N GLN A 488 -53.59 52.28 45.23
CA GLN A 488 -53.38 50.88 45.60
C GLN A 488 -52.23 50.27 44.80
N LYS A 489 -51.26 49.67 45.50
CA LYS A 489 -50.16 48.91 44.88
C LYS A 489 -50.56 47.45 44.69
N HIS A 490 -50.33 46.90 43.50
CA HIS A 490 -50.56 45.50 43.15
C HIS A 490 -49.25 44.83 42.70
N SER A 491 -48.73 43.94 43.53
CA SER A 491 -47.51 43.17 43.26
C SER A 491 -47.82 41.84 42.57
N PHE A 492 -47.02 41.48 41.58
CA PHE A 492 -47.07 40.20 40.85
C PHE A 492 -45.66 39.59 40.74
N THR A 493 -45.59 38.27 40.60
CA THR A 493 -44.33 37.53 40.42
C THR A 493 -44.47 36.53 39.28
N PHE A 494 -43.42 36.43 38.46
CA PHE A 494 -43.34 35.62 37.24
C PHE A 494 -41.99 34.90 37.16
N ASP A 495 -41.83 33.97 36.21
CA ASP A 495 -40.54 33.31 35.96
C ASP A 495 -39.43 34.30 35.57
N LYS A 496 -39.82 35.36 34.86
CA LYS A 496 -38.95 36.48 34.45
C LYS A 496 -39.77 37.75 34.28
N VAL A 497 -39.21 38.88 34.71
CA VAL A 497 -39.69 40.23 34.37
C VAL A 497 -38.58 40.94 33.60
N PHE A 498 -38.92 41.37 32.39
CA PHE A 498 -38.10 42.25 31.56
C PHE A 498 -38.57 43.69 31.76
N THR A 499 -37.66 44.55 32.20
CA THR A 499 -37.86 45.99 32.40
C THR A 499 -37.77 46.73 31.05
N PRO A 500 -38.13 48.03 30.96
CA PRO A 500 -38.11 48.79 29.70
C PRO A 500 -36.76 48.80 28.97
N GLU A 501 -35.66 48.63 29.71
CA GLU A 501 -34.28 48.65 29.19
C GLU A 501 -33.88 47.33 28.50
N ALA A 502 -34.68 46.27 28.63
CA ALA A 502 -34.38 44.95 28.08
C ALA A 502 -34.57 44.88 26.56
N SER A 503 -33.45 44.69 25.85
CA SER A 503 -33.40 44.63 24.38
C SER A 503 -34.12 43.40 23.82
N GLN A 504 -34.23 43.31 22.50
CA GLN A 504 -34.70 42.08 21.84
C GLN A 504 -33.74 40.89 22.08
N GLU A 505 -32.45 41.16 22.27
CA GLU A 505 -31.43 40.14 22.55
C GLU A 505 -31.62 39.54 23.94
N ASP A 506 -31.72 40.39 24.97
CA ASP A 506 -31.91 39.95 26.37
C ASP A 506 -33.15 39.07 26.52
N VAL A 507 -34.22 39.40 25.78
CA VAL A 507 -35.43 38.59 25.71
C VAL A 507 -35.17 37.28 24.96
N PHE A 508 -34.52 37.31 23.78
CA PHE A 508 -34.26 36.12 22.98
C PHE A 508 -33.30 35.11 23.65
N VAL A 509 -32.32 35.57 24.43
CA VAL A 509 -31.38 34.71 25.16
C VAL A 509 -32.11 33.71 26.08
N GLU A 510 -33.17 34.12 26.78
CA GLU A 510 -33.99 33.22 27.62
C GLU A 510 -34.90 32.28 26.79
N ILE A 511 -35.13 32.60 25.50
CA ILE A 511 -35.95 31.83 24.54
C ILE A 511 -35.14 30.82 23.74
N SER A 512 -33.86 31.06 23.52
CA SER A 512 -32.94 30.17 22.78
C SER A 512 -33.01 28.70 23.22
N GLN A 513 -33.26 28.46 24.51
CA GLN A 513 -33.40 27.13 25.14
C GLN A 513 -34.68 26.40 24.69
N LEU A 514 -35.76 27.14 24.43
CA LEU A 514 -37.00 26.62 23.86
C LEU A 514 -36.86 26.34 22.36
N VAL A 515 -36.15 27.20 21.62
CA VAL A 515 -35.81 26.95 20.21
C VAL A 515 -35.00 25.66 20.07
N GLN A 516 -33.99 25.46 20.92
CA GLN A 516 -33.23 24.21 20.98
C GLN A 516 -34.10 22.99 21.32
N SER A 517 -35.12 23.14 22.16
CA SER A 517 -36.08 22.04 22.40
C SER A 517 -36.85 21.63 21.14
N ALA A 518 -37.19 22.57 20.25
CA ALA A 518 -37.83 22.22 18.99
C ALA A 518 -36.87 21.41 18.08
N LEU A 519 -35.61 21.83 17.98
CA LEU A 519 -34.55 21.08 17.27
C LEU A 519 -34.29 19.69 17.87
N ASP A 520 -34.35 19.55 19.19
CA ASP A 520 -34.13 18.28 19.90
C ASP A 520 -35.31 17.26 19.76
N GLY A 521 -36.43 17.66 19.14
CA GLY A 521 -37.61 16.83 18.88
C GLY A 521 -38.77 16.99 19.88
N TYR A 522 -39.04 18.21 20.33
CA TYR A 522 -40.19 18.55 21.17
C TYR A 522 -41.17 19.51 20.48
N LYS A 523 -42.40 19.52 20.98
CA LYS A 523 -43.40 20.55 20.64
C LYS A 523 -43.21 21.77 21.55
N VAL A 524 -43.27 22.96 20.97
CA VAL A 524 -43.03 24.23 21.66
C VAL A 524 -44.08 25.25 21.22
N CYS A 525 -44.63 26.00 22.17
CA CYS A 525 -45.65 27.00 21.93
C CYS A 525 -45.30 28.28 22.69
N ILE A 526 -45.07 29.38 21.98
CA ILE A 526 -44.77 30.69 22.58
C ILE A 526 -45.81 31.69 22.08
N PHE A 527 -46.53 32.34 23.00
CA PHE A 527 -47.56 33.32 22.64
C PHE A 527 -47.40 34.64 23.39
N ALA A 528 -47.59 35.75 22.69
CA ALA A 528 -47.58 37.10 23.25
C ALA A 528 -49.01 37.58 23.52
N TYR A 529 -49.28 38.02 24.75
CA TYR A 529 -50.59 38.40 25.26
C TYR A 529 -50.56 39.81 25.88
N GLY A 530 -51.69 40.53 25.83
CA GLY A 530 -51.87 41.85 26.43
C GLY A 530 -52.71 42.77 25.55
N GLN A 531 -52.96 43.98 26.02
CA GLN A 531 -53.71 44.99 25.27
C GLN A 531 -53.05 45.39 23.94
N THR A 532 -53.80 46.03 23.05
CA THR A 532 -53.24 46.81 21.94
C THR A 532 -52.29 47.90 22.47
N GLY A 533 -51.20 48.14 21.74
CA GLY A 533 -50.13 49.08 22.13
C GLY A 533 -49.08 48.56 23.12
N SER A 534 -49.24 47.39 23.76
CA SER A 534 -48.27 46.92 24.78
C SER A 534 -46.99 46.25 24.25
N GLY A 535 -46.80 46.15 22.94
CA GLY A 535 -45.57 45.63 22.33
C GLY A 535 -45.54 44.13 21.98
N LYS A 536 -46.70 43.46 21.89
CA LYS A 536 -46.81 42.04 21.46
C LYS A 536 -46.11 41.77 20.12
N THR A 537 -46.54 42.46 19.06
CA THR A 537 -45.98 42.36 17.71
C THR A 537 -44.51 42.78 17.65
N HIS A 538 -44.09 43.74 18.48
CA HIS A 538 -42.67 44.09 18.63
C HIS A 538 -41.85 42.94 19.23
N THR A 539 -42.40 42.21 20.21
CA THR A 539 -41.75 41.02 20.77
C THR A 539 -41.67 39.89 19.73
N MET A 540 -42.76 39.60 19.02
CA MET A 540 -42.78 38.46 18.08
C MET A 540 -42.06 38.74 16.76
N MET A 541 -42.35 39.85 16.08
CA MET A 541 -41.80 40.19 14.77
C MET A 541 -40.67 41.23 14.86
N GLY A 542 -40.84 42.25 15.71
CA GLY A 542 -39.93 43.38 15.82
C GLY A 542 -39.90 44.24 14.55
N ASN A 543 -38.79 44.94 14.31
CA ASN A 543 -38.53 45.60 13.03
C ASN A 543 -37.58 44.71 12.19
N PRO A 544 -38.04 44.10 11.08
CA PRO A 544 -37.23 43.19 10.28
C PRO A 544 -36.10 43.89 9.49
N GLU A 545 -36.20 45.21 9.29
CA GLU A 545 -35.20 46.01 8.56
C GLU A 545 -34.12 46.59 9.50
N SER A 546 -34.18 46.31 10.81
CA SER A 546 -33.19 46.72 11.81
C SER A 546 -32.65 45.50 12.56
N ALA A 547 -31.35 45.24 12.44
CA ALA A 547 -30.70 44.03 12.95
C ALA A 547 -30.89 43.83 14.47
N GLU A 548 -30.73 44.91 15.25
CA GLU A 548 -30.92 44.91 16.70
C GLU A 548 -32.39 44.63 17.08
N ASN A 549 -33.32 45.28 16.37
CA ASN A 549 -34.74 45.31 16.69
C ASN A 549 -35.56 44.14 16.14
N LYS A 550 -34.92 43.14 15.51
CA LYS A 550 -35.50 41.83 15.17
C LYS A 550 -36.22 41.20 16.36
N GLY A 551 -37.46 40.74 16.18
CA GLY A 551 -38.22 40.02 17.20
C GLY A 551 -37.85 38.54 17.32
N LEU A 552 -38.61 37.80 18.13
CA LEU A 552 -38.39 36.38 18.40
C LEU A 552 -38.42 35.49 17.15
N ILE A 553 -39.30 35.76 16.18
CA ILE A 553 -39.45 34.92 14.97
C ILE A 553 -38.19 34.94 14.09
N PRO A 554 -37.67 36.09 13.61
CA PRO A 554 -36.43 36.11 12.81
C PRO A 554 -35.23 35.55 13.59
N ARG A 555 -35.08 35.87 14.87
CA ARG A 555 -33.97 35.39 15.71
C ARG A 555 -34.01 33.86 15.93
N THR A 556 -35.20 33.31 16.14
CA THR A 556 -35.45 31.86 16.17
C THR A 556 -34.95 31.17 14.92
N LEU A 557 -35.25 31.76 13.75
CA LEU A 557 -34.89 31.19 12.45
C LEU A 557 -33.37 31.23 12.21
N GLU A 558 -32.71 32.31 12.62
CA GLU A 558 -31.26 32.45 12.55
C GLU A 558 -30.57 31.37 13.39
N GLN A 559 -30.93 31.23 14.68
CA GLN A 559 -30.44 30.14 15.54
C GLN A 559 -30.72 28.75 14.95
N VAL A 560 -31.90 28.53 14.36
CA VAL A 560 -32.29 27.24 13.76
C VAL A 560 -31.43 26.88 12.55
N PHE A 561 -31.11 27.83 11.66
CA PHE A 561 -30.25 27.57 10.51
C PHE A 561 -28.77 27.43 10.91
N GLU A 562 -28.29 28.19 11.89
CA GLU A 562 -26.95 28.05 12.48
C GLU A 562 -26.76 26.68 13.14
N THR A 563 -27.70 26.28 14.01
CA THR A 563 -27.65 24.97 14.68
C THR A 563 -27.75 23.82 13.68
N ARG A 564 -28.56 23.97 12.61
CA ARG A 564 -28.59 23.01 11.50
C ARG A 564 -27.23 22.84 10.83
N GLN A 565 -26.52 23.94 10.58
CA GLN A 565 -25.21 23.92 9.93
C GLN A 565 -24.15 23.25 10.82
N SER A 566 -24.18 23.50 12.13
CA SER A 566 -23.30 22.82 13.09
C SER A 566 -23.57 21.30 13.14
N LEU A 567 -24.83 20.91 13.35
CA LEU A 567 -25.23 19.49 13.45
C LEU A 567 -25.08 18.70 12.13
N GLN A 568 -24.93 19.37 10.99
CA GLN A 568 -24.64 18.72 9.71
C GLN A 568 -23.28 18.00 9.73
N ALA A 569 -22.28 18.53 10.45
CA ALA A 569 -20.99 17.84 10.64
C ALA A 569 -21.12 16.55 11.47
N GLN A 570 -22.15 16.46 12.33
CA GLN A 570 -22.50 15.27 13.11
C GLN A 570 -23.45 14.30 12.37
N GLY A 571 -23.67 14.49 11.06
CA GLY A 571 -24.51 13.62 10.23
C GLY A 571 -26.02 13.86 10.32
N TRP A 572 -26.47 14.95 10.96
CA TRP A 572 -27.88 15.35 10.93
C TRP A 572 -28.25 16.10 9.65
N LYS A 573 -29.28 15.62 8.95
CA LYS A 573 -29.97 16.35 7.88
C LYS A 573 -31.31 16.83 8.42
N TYR A 574 -31.55 18.15 8.36
CA TYR A 574 -32.83 18.73 8.75
C TYR A 574 -33.57 19.33 7.55
N GLU A 575 -34.85 18.99 7.47
CA GLU A 575 -35.86 19.61 6.62
C GLU A 575 -36.75 20.51 7.48
N MET A 576 -37.16 21.64 6.93
CA MET A 576 -37.87 22.69 7.68
C MET A 576 -39.01 23.26 6.84
N GLN A 577 -40.18 23.40 7.45
CA GLN A 577 -41.39 23.86 6.81
C GLN A 577 -42.04 24.99 7.60
N VAL A 578 -42.43 26.06 6.92
CA VAL A 578 -43.09 27.22 7.51
C VAL A 578 -44.50 27.37 6.95
N SER A 579 -45.45 27.65 7.84
CA SER A 579 -46.78 28.16 7.50
C SER A 579 -47.12 29.37 8.36
N MET A 580 -47.82 30.35 7.80
CA MET A 580 -48.27 31.54 8.52
C MET A 580 -49.75 31.78 8.25
N LEU A 581 -50.55 31.90 9.31
CA LEU A 581 -51.98 32.14 9.20
C LEU A 581 -52.46 33.23 10.16
N GLU A 582 -53.62 33.77 9.84
CA GLU A 582 -54.36 34.75 10.62
C GLU A 582 -55.70 34.15 11.05
N ILE A 583 -56.06 34.26 12.33
CA ILE A 583 -57.38 33.93 12.86
C ILE A 583 -58.09 35.23 13.20
N TYR A 584 -59.11 35.56 12.43
CA TYR A 584 -59.92 36.77 12.57
C TYR A 584 -61.40 36.39 12.56
N ASN A 585 -62.16 36.86 13.56
CA ASN A 585 -63.59 36.54 13.72
C ASN A 585 -63.92 35.03 13.56
N GLU A 586 -63.17 34.17 14.27
CA GLU A 586 -63.25 32.69 14.20
C GLU A 586 -63.09 32.08 12.78
N THR A 587 -62.56 32.86 11.83
CA THR A 587 -62.25 32.46 10.45
C THR A 587 -60.74 32.42 10.26
N ILE A 588 -60.25 31.44 9.50
CA ILE A 588 -58.82 31.27 9.20
C ILE A 588 -58.51 31.87 7.82
N ARG A 589 -57.41 32.63 7.73
CA ARG A 589 -56.84 33.17 6.49
C ARG A 589 -55.37 32.76 6.38
N ASP A 590 -55.01 32.17 5.26
CA ASP A 590 -53.61 31.89 4.89
C ASP A 590 -52.89 33.20 4.50
N LEU A 591 -51.74 33.49 5.10
CA LEU A 591 -50.95 34.70 4.82
C LEU A 591 -49.85 34.48 3.78
N LEU A 592 -49.60 33.22 3.41
CA LEU A 592 -48.68 32.80 2.35
C LEU A 592 -49.42 32.40 1.07
N SER A 593 -50.75 32.54 1.02
CA SER A 593 -51.57 32.26 -0.15
C SER A 593 -51.04 33.01 -1.39
N GLY A 594 -50.96 32.31 -2.52
CA GLY A 594 -50.40 32.83 -3.77
C GLY A 594 -48.87 32.94 -3.79
N PHE A 595 -48.15 32.31 -2.85
CA PHE A 595 -46.68 32.24 -2.91
C PHE A 595 -46.18 31.39 -4.09
N ASP A 596 -46.95 30.38 -4.47
CA ASP A 596 -46.72 29.51 -5.62
C ASP A 596 -47.73 29.83 -6.74
N ALA A 597 -47.26 30.52 -7.78
CA ALA A 597 -48.07 30.94 -8.93
C ALA A 597 -48.50 29.77 -9.84
N SER A 598 -47.99 28.54 -9.62
CA SER A 598 -48.46 27.36 -10.35
C SER A 598 -49.78 26.80 -9.81
N ARG A 599 -50.16 27.17 -8.57
CA ARG A 599 -51.43 26.77 -7.95
C ARG A 599 -52.54 27.74 -8.32
N PRO A 600 -53.62 27.33 -9.00
CA PRO A 600 -54.68 28.25 -9.42
C PRO A 600 -55.35 28.95 -8.23
N GLU A 601 -55.70 30.22 -8.42
CA GLU A 601 -56.55 31.00 -7.51
C GLU A 601 -58.03 30.62 -7.65
N ASN A 602 -58.34 29.34 -7.43
CA ASN A 602 -59.72 28.90 -7.28
C ASN A 602 -60.30 29.55 -6.02
N GLY A 603 -61.26 30.46 -6.21
CA GLY A 603 -61.93 31.27 -5.17
C GLY A 603 -62.85 30.48 -4.21
N GLY A 604 -62.52 29.22 -3.93
CA GLY A 604 -63.27 28.31 -3.05
C GLY A 604 -62.42 27.63 -1.98
N LYS A 605 -61.20 28.10 -1.71
CA LYS A 605 -60.32 27.56 -0.65
C LYS A 605 -60.93 27.82 0.73
N GLN A 606 -61.49 26.78 1.35
CA GLN A 606 -62.09 26.86 2.68
C GLN A 606 -61.11 26.33 3.73
N TYR A 607 -60.38 27.24 4.40
CA TYR A 607 -59.41 26.90 5.43
C TYR A 607 -60.07 26.30 6.67
N THR A 608 -60.25 24.97 6.69
CA THR A 608 -60.94 24.24 7.75
C THR A 608 -59.97 23.42 8.59
N ILE A 609 -60.18 23.40 9.91
CA ILE A 609 -59.43 22.54 10.83
C ILE A 609 -59.93 21.10 10.65
N LYS A 610 -59.06 20.20 10.19
CA LYS A 610 -59.33 18.77 9.93
C LYS A 610 -58.38 17.89 10.75
N HIS A 611 -58.82 16.69 11.09
CA HIS A 611 -57.97 15.60 11.60
C HIS A 611 -57.61 14.65 10.46
N ASP A 612 -56.39 14.08 10.45
CA ASP A 612 -56.03 12.96 9.57
C ASP A 612 -56.43 11.59 10.18
N ALA A 613 -56.11 10.48 9.50
CA ALA A 613 -56.37 9.12 9.98
C ALA A 613 -55.56 8.73 11.24
N ASN A 614 -54.47 9.44 11.53
CA ASN A 614 -53.68 9.32 12.76
C ASN A 614 -54.17 10.28 13.87
N GLY A 615 -55.18 11.10 13.57
CA GLY A 615 -55.77 12.12 14.42
C GLY A 615 -55.04 13.47 14.45
N HIS A 616 -53.98 13.67 13.65
CA HIS A 616 -53.24 14.93 13.59
C HIS A 616 -54.12 16.08 13.08
N THR A 617 -54.20 17.18 13.84
CA THR A 617 -54.89 18.38 13.36
C THR A 617 -54.01 19.13 12.34
N HIS A 618 -54.63 19.51 11.22
CA HIS A 618 -54.07 20.41 10.22
C HIS A 618 -55.17 21.36 9.72
N VAL A 619 -54.78 22.43 9.03
CA VAL A 619 -55.71 23.30 8.30
C VAL A 619 -55.71 22.86 6.84
N SER A 620 -56.88 22.60 6.25
CA SER A 620 -56.98 22.27 4.84
C SER A 620 -56.55 23.44 3.97
N ASP A 621 -55.92 23.13 2.83
CA ASP A 621 -55.58 24.08 1.76
C ASP A 621 -54.57 25.18 2.16
N LEU A 622 -54.07 25.16 3.40
CA LEU A 622 -53.05 26.08 3.94
C LEU A 622 -51.72 25.93 3.20
N THR A 623 -51.14 27.05 2.77
CA THR A 623 -49.81 27.08 2.15
C THR A 623 -48.72 26.76 3.19
N VAL A 624 -48.04 25.64 2.98
CA VAL A 624 -46.81 25.25 3.67
C VAL A 624 -45.65 25.41 2.70
N VAL A 625 -44.56 26.03 3.15
CA VAL A 625 -43.37 26.33 2.32
C VAL A 625 -42.12 25.72 2.94
N ASP A 626 -41.39 24.92 2.18
CA ASP A 626 -40.08 24.39 2.61
C ASP A 626 -39.04 25.52 2.65
N VAL A 627 -38.24 25.59 3.73
CA VAL A 627 -37.29 26.68 3.97
C VAL A 627 -35.87 26.14 4.18
N GLN A 628 -34.91 26.74 3.50
CA GLN A 628 -33.50 26.30 3.48
C GLN A 628 -32.51 27.40 3.90
N SER A 629 -32.98 28.64 4.09
CA SER A 629 -32.16 29.78 4.53
C SER A 629 -33.02 30.83 5.22
N SER A 630 -32.42 31.60 6.13
CA SER A 630 -33.06 32.71 6.85
C SER A 630 -33.64 33.75 5.88
N SER A 631 -32.91 34.10 4.82
CA SER A 631 -33.35 35.02 3.77
C SER A 631 -34.69 34.63 3.12
N LYS A 632 -34.91 33.33 2.84
CA LYS A 632 -36.21 32.87 2.32
C LYS A 632 -37.34 33.09 3.32
N VAL A 633 -37.09 32.95 4.62
CA VAL A 633 -38.13 33.15 5.63
C VAL A 633 -38.37 34.64 5.92
N SER A 634 -37.34 35.48 5.85
CA SER A 634 -37.50 36.94 5.91
C SER A 634 -38.36 37.48 4.75
N SER A 635 -38.29 36.89 3.55
CA SER A 635 -39.20 37.24 2.45
C SER A 635 -40.63 36.75 2.69
N LEU A 636 -40.83 35.56 3.27
CA LEU A 636 -42.15 35.08 3.72
C LEU A 636 -42.75 35.97 4.81
N LEU A 637 -41.95 36.44 5.77
CA LEU A 637 -42.40 37.34 6.84
C LEU A 637 -42.82 38.71 6.29
N ARG A 638 -42.06 39.29 5.35
CA ARG A 638 -42.46 40.51 4.64
C ARG A 638 -43.75 40.31 3.84
N ARG A 639 -43.90 39.19 3.13
CA ARG A 639 -45.14 38.84 2.41
C ARG A 639 -46.33 38.73 3.36
N ALA A 640 -46.18 38.02 4.49
CA ALA A 640 -47.24 37.89 5.48
C ALA A 640 -47.64 39.25 6.09
N ALA A 641 -46.66 40.11 6.39
CA ALA A 641 -46.92 41.48 6.86
C ALA A 641 -47.66 42.32 5.81
N GLN A 642 -47.29 42.22 4.52
CA GLN A 642 -48.01 42.85 3.40
C GLN A 642 -49.44 42.31 3.28
N SER A 643 -49.65 40.99 3.35
CA SER A 643 -50.97 40.35 3.31
C SER A 643 -51.88 40.83 4.46
N ARG A 644 -51.35 40.93 5.70
CA ARG A 644 -52.08 41.54 6.84
C ARG A 644 -52.35 43.03 6.59
N SER A 645 -51.45 43.76 5.93
CA SER A 645 -51.58 45.19 5.63
C SER A 645 -52.66 45.48 4.58
N VAL A 646 -52.75 44.69 3.51
CA VAL A 646 -53.84 44.79 2.51
C VAL A 646 -55.20 44.54 3.16
N GLY A 647 -55.28 43.67 4.18
CA GLY A 647 -56.46 43.53 5.01
C GLY A 647 -56.86 44.80 5.79
N LYS A 648 -55.90 45.64 6.18
CA LYS A 648 -56.18 46.88 6.93
C LYS A 648 -56.97 47.90 6.12
N THR A 649 -56.64 48.05 4.82
CA THR A 649 -57.28 49.06 3.96
C THR A 649 -58.73 48.74 3.61
N GLN A 650 -59.20 47.51 3.85
CA GLN A 650 -60.57 47.11 3.53
C GLN A 650 -61.57 47.25 4.69
N MET A 651 -61.18 47.18 5.97
CA MET A 651 -62.19 47.32 7.03
C MET A 651 -61.81 47.81 8.45
N ASN A 652 -60.54 47.85 8.89
CA ASN A 652 -60.09 48.50 10.16
C ASN A 652 -58.57 48.33 10.36
N GLU A 653 -58.03 48.90 11.44
CA GLU A 653 -56.67 48.63 11.95
C GLU A 653 -56.52 47.15 12.37
N ASN A 654 -56.28 46.26 11.40
CA ASN A 654 -56.59 44.83 11.56
C ASN A 654 -55.61 44.04 12.45
N SER A 655 -54.37 44.51 12.64
CA SER A 655 -53.31 43.73 13.30
C SER A 655 -53.48 43.57 14.81
N SER A 656 -54.28 44.41 15.46
CA SER A 656 -54.68 44.29 16.87
C SER A 656 -55.87 43.33 17.06
N ARG A 657 -56.62 43.03 16.00
CA ARG A 657 -57.93 42.35 16.06
C ARG A 657 -57.90 40.90 15.57
N SER A 658 -56.71 40.42 15.21
CA SER A 658 -56.48 39.08 14.68
C SER A 658 -55.33 38.39 15.40
N HIS A 659 -55.43 37.08 15.60
CA HIS A 659 -54.30 36.27 16.07
C HIS A 659 -53.45 35.88 14.88
N PHE A 660 -52.15 36.16 14.93
CA PHE A 660 -51.19 35.69 13.95
C PHE A 660 -50.46 34.46 14.50
N VAL A 661 -50.50 33.37 13.74
CA VAL A 661 -49.82 32.10 14.07
C VAL A 661 -48.75 31.83 13.03
N PHE A 662 -47.49 31.89 13.46
CA PHE A 662 -46.36 31.34 12.73
C PHE A 662 -46.08 29.93 13.27
N THR A 663 -46.01 28.94 12.38
CA THR A 663 -45.63 27.57 12.71
C THR A 663 -44.42 27.16 11.90
N LEU A 664 -43.33 26.82 12.59
CA LEU A 664 -42.16 26.16 12.04
C LEU A 664 -42.21 24.67 12.42
N ARG A 665 -42.22 23.79 11.42
CA ARG A 665 -42.03 22.35 11.57
C ARG A 665 -40.57 22.01 11.25
N ILE A 666 -39.98 21.15 12.05
CA ILE A 666 -38.58 20.71 11.95
C ILE A 666 -38.59 19.18 11.88
N SER A 667 -38.05 18.60 10.81
CA SER A 667 -37.80 17.16 10.69
C SER A 667 -36.30 16.95 10.64
N GLY A 668 -35.76 16.08 11.50
CA GLY A 668 -34.33 15.80 11.58
C GLY A 668 -34.05 14.32 11.49
N VAL A 669 -33.17 13.92 10.56
CA VAL A 669 -32.71 12.54 10.38
C VAL A 669 -31.20 12.50 10.55
N ASN A 670 -30.71 11.61 11.40
CA ASN A 670 -29.28 11.32 11.51
C ASN A 670 -28.97 10.01 10.79
N GLU A 671 -28.13 10.04 9.76
CA GLU A 671 -27.92 8.87 8.90
C GLU A 671 -27.00 7.81 9.50
N SER A 672 -26.06 8.19 10.37
CA SER A 672 -25.13 7.25 11.02
C SER A 672 -25.70 6.54 12.25
N THR A 673 -26.76 7.08 12.87
CA THR A 673 -27.42 6.50 14.05
C THR A 673 -28.89 6.09 13.81
N GLU A 674 -29.38 6.24 12.58
CA GLU A 674 -30.78 6.03 12.16
C GLU A 674 -31.86 6.77 12.98
N GLN A 675 -31.46 7.73 13.83
CA GLN A 675 -32.38 8.50 14.67
C GLN A 675 -33.21 9.48 13.85
N GLN A 676 -34.50 9.55 14.17
CA GLN A 676 -35.41 10.57 13.65
C GLN A 676 -36.00 11.41 14.78
N VAL A 677 -36.06 12.73 14.58
CA VAL A 677 -36.73 13.71 15.45
C VAL A 677 -37.75 14.51 14.65
N GLN A 678 -38.88 14.83 15.28
CA GLN A 678 -39.82 15.83 14.75
C GLN A 678 -40.11 16.87 15.82
N GLY A 679 -39.89 18.14 15.47
CA GLY A 679 -40.14 19.30 16.30
C GLY A 679 -41.19 20.21 15.68
N VAL A 680 -41.96 20.89 16.52
CA VAL A 680 -42.91 21.93 16.07
C VAL A 680 -42.80 23.13 16.99
N LEU A 681 -42.54 24.30 16.43
CA LEU A 681 -42.44 25.57 17.14
C LEU A 681 -43.52 26.53 16.63
N ASN A 682 -44.49 26.82 17.50
CA ASN A 682 -45.54 27.80 17.25
C ASN A 682 -45.18 29.12 17.94
N LEU A 683 -45.14 30.21 17.17
CA LEU A 683 -44.90 31.58 17.65
C LEU A 683 -46.13 32.43 17.31
N ILE A 684 -46.78 32.98 18.34
CA ILE A 684 -48.16 33.49 18.22
C ILE A 684 -48.26 34.92 18.76
N ASP A 685 -48.61 35.86 17.88
CA ASP A 685 -48.98 37.23 18.26
C ASP A 685 -50.50 37.27 18.42
N LEU A 686 -51.00 37.23 19.65
CA LEU A 686 -52.43 37.19 19.92
C LEU A 686 -53.08 38.56 19.66
N ALA A 687 -54.39 38.57 19.45
CA ALA A 687 -55.18 39.79 19.41
C ALA A 687 -55.15 40.55 20.76
N GLY A 688 -55.54 41.83 20.74
CA GLY A 688 -55.67 42.69 21.92
C GLY A 688 -56.64 42.12 22.97
N SER A 689 -56.23 42.17 24.25
CA SER A 689 -57.03 41.70 25.38
C SER A 689 -57.92 42.77 26.03
N GLU A 690 -58.04 43.94 25.41
CA GLU A 690 -58.84 45.07 25.92
C GLU A 690 -60.34 44.74 26.03
N ARG A 691 -60.97 45.28 27.10
CA ARG A 691 -62.37 44.98 27.41
C ARG A 691 -63.35 45.67 26.45
N LEU A 692 -64.40 44.94 26.09
CA LEU A 692 -65.59 45.44 25.36
C LEU A 692 -66.06 46.82 25.88
N SER A 693 -66.11 47.01 27.20
CA SER A 693 -66.54 48.26 27.85
C SER A 693 -65.66 49.48 27.56
N LYS A 694 -64.37 49.28 27.25
CA LYS A 694 -63.44 50.37 26.85
C LYS A 694 -63.51 50.67 25.34
N SER A 695 -64.06 49.76 24.54
CA SER A 695 -64.02 49.82 23.07
C SER A 695 -65.06 50.74 22.41
N GLY A 696 -66.17 51.03 23.11
CA GLY A 696 -67.32 51.77 22.55
C GLY A 696 -67.96 51.11 21.32
N SER A 697 -67.69 49.82 21.06
CA SER A 697 -68.03 49.18 19.79
C SER A 697 -69.51 48.83 19.63
N THR A 698 -70.04 49.05 18.42
CA THR A 698 -71.42 48.75 18.02
C THR A 698 -71.43 47.98 16.69
N GLY A 699 -72.57 47.39 16.32
CA GLY A 699 -72.73 46.67 15.05
C GLY A 699 -71.73 45.51 14.89
N ASP A 700 -71.12 45.38 13.72
CA ASP A 700 -70.17 44.28 13.45
C ASP A 700 -68.85 44.42 14.22
N ARG A 701 -68.42 45.63 14.59
CA ARG A 701 -67.28 45.82 15.52
C ARG A 701 -67.55 45.22 16.90
N LEU A 702 -68.82 45.14 17.34
CA LEU A 702 -69.17 44.46 18.58
C LEU A 702 -69.02 42.93 18.45
N LYS A 703 -69.49 42.35 17.33
CA LYS A 703 -69.33 40.91 17.02
C LYS A 703 -67.85 40.52 16.93
N GLU A 704 -67.05 41.33 16.23
CA GLU A 704 -65.59 41.21 16.14
C GLU A 704 -64.95 41.19 17.53
N THR A 705 -65.26 42.18 18.37
CA THR A 705 -64.69 42.30 19.73
C THR A 705 -65.15 41.16 20.66
N GLN A 706 -66.37 40.63 20.45
CA GLN A 706 -66.85 39.42 21.12
C GLN A 706 -66.08 38.17 20.67
N ALA A 707 -65.81 37.99 19.37
CA ALA A 707 -65.05 36.85 18.86
C ALA A 707 -63.59 36.84 19.35
N ILE A 708 -62.94 38.01 19.38
CA ILE A 708 -61.61 38.19 19.98
C ILE A 708 -61.62 37.73 21.44
N ASN A 709 -62.51 38.28 22.26
CA ASN A 709 -62.60 37.92 23.68
C ASN A 709 -62.94 36.44 23.88
N LYS A 710 -63.87 35.87 23.10
CA LYS A 710 -64.22 34.44 23.12
C LYS A 710 -62.98 33.55 22.93
N SER A 711 -62.12 33.87 21.98
CA SER A 711 -60.91 33.08 21.69
C SER A 711 -59.86 33.16 22.80
N LEU A 712 -59.68 34.34 23.43
CA LEU A 712 -58.79 34.51 24.59
C LEU A 712 -59.35 33.83 25.85
N SER A 713 -60.65 33.91 26.11
CA SER A 713 -61.31 33.15 27.18
C SER A 713 -61.20 31.64 26.96
N SER A 714 -61.43 31.16 25.73
CA SER A 714 -61.26 29.74 25.39
C SER A 714 -59.83 29.24 25.66
N LEU A 715 -58.81 30.04 25.31
CA LEU A 715 -57.41 29.73 25.61
C LEU A 715 -57.14 29.68 27.13
N SER A 716 -57.76 30.60 27.89
CA SER A 716 -57.71 30.61 29.34
C SER A 716 -58.29 29.31 29.93
N ASP A 717 -59.50 28.94 29.52
CA ASP A 717 -60.21 27.76 30.01
C ASP A 717 -59.45 26.46 29.70
N VAL A 718 -58.87 26.36 28.49
CA VAL A 718 -58.01 25.24 28.07
C VAL A 718 -56.79 25.11 28.97
N ILE A 719 -56.06 26.22 29.22
CA ILE A 719 -54.88 26.22 30.09
C ILE A 719 -55.25 25.77 31.51
N PHE A 720 -56.35 26.29 32.08
CA PHE A 720 -56.76 25.93 33.44
C PHE A 720 -57.27 24.49 33.56
N ALA A 721 -57.98 23.96 32.56
CA ALA A 721 -58.40 22.56 32.51
C ALA A 721 -57.18 21.62 32.45
N LEU A 722 -56.18 21.93 31.63
CA LEU A 722 -54.93 21.17 31.52
C LEU A 722 -54.10 21.20 32.82
N ALA A 723 -54.00 22.36 33.48
CA ALA A 723 -53.30 22.52 34.75
C ALA A 723 -53.93 21.69 35.88
N LYS A 724 -55.26 21.66 35.94
CA LYS A 724 -56.02 20.82 36.88
C LYS A 724 -56.04 19.34 36.50
N LYS A 725 -55.67 18.99 35.27
CA LYS A 725 -55.78 17.65 34.67
C LYS A 725 -57.23 17.17 34.59
N GLU A 726 -58.14 18.07 34.20
CA GLU A 726 -59.54 17.74 33.90
C GLU A 726 -59.61 16.81 32.67
N GLU A 727 -60.48 15.78 32.73
CA GLU A 727 -60.59 14.73 31.70
C GLU A 727 -61.02 15.28 30.33
N HIS A 728 -61.91 16.28 30.32
CA HIS A 728 -62.37 16.96 29.12
C HIS A 728 -61.84 18.40 29.07
N VAL A 729 -60.87 18.64 28.18
CA VAL A 729 -60.31 19.97 27.93
C VAL A 729 -61.04 20.64 26.75
N PRO A 730 -61.60 21.86 26.90
CA PRO A 730 -62.55 22.46 25.95
C PRO A 730 -61.90 23.11 24.71
N PHE A 731 -60.90 22.44 24.11
CA PHE A 731 -60.13 22.93 22.97
C PHE A 731 -60.96 23.40 21.77
N ARG A 732 -62.14 22.80 21.53
CA ARG A 732 -63.00 23.11 20.38
C ARG A 732 -63.78 24.43 20.51
N ASN A 733 -63.69 25.14 21.64
CA ASN A 733 -64.44 26.38 21.88
C ASN A 733 -64.03 27.55 20.95
N SER A 734 -62.79 27.57 20.46
CA SER A 734 -62.28 28.53 19.46
C SER A 734 -61.41 27.84 18.41
N LYS A 735 -61.33 28.39 17.20
CA LYS A 735 -60.34 27.96 16.19
C LYS A 735 -58.90 28.06 16.69
N LEU A 736 -58.57 29.06 17.50
CA LEU A 736 -57.23 29.23 18.07
C LEU A 736 -56.87 28.03 18.96
N THR A 737 -57.72 27.71 19.93
CA THR A 737 -57.50 26.57 20.82
C THR A 737 -57.57 25.24 20.10
N TYR A 738 -58.40 25.12 19.06
CA TYR A 738 -58.54 23.87 18.29
C TYR A 738 -57.31 23.62 17.39
N LEU A 739 -56.68 24.67 16.87
CA LEU A 739 -55.39 24.58 16.16
C LEU A 739 -54.28 24.15 17.13
N LEU A 740 -54.23 24.74 18.32
CA LEU A 740 -53.24 24.41 19.36
C LEU A 740 -53.52 23.07 20.07
N GLN A 741 -54.71 22.48 19.85
CA GLN A 741 -55.04 21.15 20.36
C GLN A 741 -54.10 20.08 19.82
N ILE A 742 -53.65 20.18 18.56
CA ILE A 742 -52.74 19.21 17.94
C ILE A 742 -52.00 19.84 16.74
N ALA A 743 -50.89 20.57 16.92
CA ALA A 743 -50.01 20.79 15.76
C ALA A 743 -49.26 19.46 15.46
N GLY A 744 -49.77 18.72 14.48
CA GLY A 744 -49.15 17.52 13.91
C GLY A 744 -48.42 17.84 12.61
N THR A 745 -47.42 17.02 12.27
CA THR A 745 -46.59 17.18 11.07
C THR A 745 -46.96 16.13 10.03
N PHE A 746 -47.12 16.55 8.78
CA PHE A 746 -47.35 15.66 7.63
C PHE A 746 -46.04 15.54 6.85
N ILE A 747 -45.23 14.52 7.16
CA ILE A 747 -44.06 14.12 6.37
C ILE A 747 -43.97 12.58 6.36
N SER A 748 -44.39 11.98 5.23
CA SER A 748 -44.37 10.53 4.93
C SER A 748 -45.25 9.59 5.79
N ASP A 749 -45.54 8.40 5.26
CA ASP A 749 -46.59 7.47 5.72
C ASP A 749 -46.24 6.64 6.98
N ARG A 750 -45.63 7.24 8.00
CA ARG A 750 -45.31 6.53 9.26
C ARG A 750 -45.78 7.27 10.52
N CYS A 751 -46.61 6.58 11.29
CA CYS A 751 -47.23 7.04 12.53
C CYS A 751 -46.23 7.13 13.70
N MET A 752 -46.37 8.18 14.54
CA MET A 752 -45.96 8.14 15.96
C MET A 752 -46.70 9.22 16.79
N PHE A 753 -47.55 8.76 17.70
CA PHE A 753 -48.21 9.44 18.82
C PHE A 753 -48.75 10.88 18.66
N ASN A 754 -50.07 10.95 18.75
CA ASN A 754 -50.86 12.16 18.71
C ASN A 754 -50.94 12.85 20.10
N GLN A 755 -50.38 14.06 20.24
CA GLN A 755 -50.35 14.85 21.49
C GLN A 755 -50.43 16.38 21.26
N PRO A 756 -50.97 17.17 22.21
CA PRO A 756 -51.17 18.63 22.06
C PRO A 756 -49.93 19.52 22.04
N CYS A 757 -50.16 20.81 21.78
CA CYS A 757 -49.15 21.87 21.88
C CYS A 757 -49.27 22.76 23.13
N LEU A 758 -50.24 22.48 23.99
CA LEU A 758 -50.47 23.16 25.28
C LEU A 758 -50.47 22.20 26.49
N GLY A 759 -50.29 20.90 26.26
CA GLY A 759 -50.34 19.86 27.30
C GLY A 759 -49.67 18.56 26.85
N GLY A 760 -49.37 17.70 27.83
CA GLY A 760 -48.52 16.53 27.59
C GLY A 760 -47.08 16.96 27.31
N ASP A 761 -46.55 16.54 26.17
CA ASP A 761 -45.12 16.64 25.84
C ASP A 761 -44.65 18.02 25.31
N SER A 762 -45.53 19.04 25.38
CA SER A 762 -45.27 20.38 24.86
C SER A 762 -44.69 21.34 25.90
N LYS A 763 -43.67 22.11 25.52
CA LYS A 763 -43.13 23.23 26.33
C LYS A 763 -43.80 24.55 25.94
N THR A 764 -44.52 25.17 26.86
CA THR A 764 -45.35 26.36 26.64
C THR A 764 -44.78 27.59 27.35
N LEU A 765 -44.79 28.75 26.70
CA LEU A 765 -44.43 30.03 27.28
C LEU A 765 -45.42 31.13 26.89
N MET A 766 -45.93 31.83 27.90
CA MET A 766 -46.71 33.04 27.74
C MET A 766 -45.81 34.27 27.95
N PHE A 767 -45.78 35.19 26.98
CA PHE A 767 -45.37 36.57 27.24
C PHE A 767 -46.60 37.39 27.65
N VAL A 768 -46.52 38.09 28.78
CA VAL A 768 -47.44 39.18 29.12
C VAL A 768 -46.78 40.51 28.83
N ASN A 769 -47.22 41.16 27.75
CA ASN A 769 -46.74 42.46 27.30
C ASN A 769 -47.53 43.57 27.99
N VAL A 770 -46.82 44.46 28.69
CA VAL A 770 -47.37 45.52 29.55
C VAL A 770 -46.94 46.89 29.02
N ALA A 771 -47.91 47.81 28.91
CA ALA A 771 -47.63 49.22 28.66
C ALA A 771 -47.50 49.95 30.01
N PRO A 772 -46.46 50.81 30.19
CA PRO A 772 -46.21 51.51 31.45
C PRO A 772 -47.05 52.77 31.65
N ASP A 773 -47.80 53.22 30.63
CA ASP A 773 -48.51 54.50 30.65
C ASP A 773 -49.75 54.51 31.57
N PRO A 774 -50.16 55.68 32.11
CA PRO A 774 -51.32 55.80 32.98
C PRO A 774 -52.68 55.46 32.34
N SER A 775 -52.83 55.56 31.02
CA SER A 775 -54.11 55.24 30.35
C SER A 775 -54.35 53.73 30.24
N SER A 776 -53.26 52.98 30.13
CA SER A 776 -53.20 51.52 30.04
C SER A 776 -53.36 50.82 31.38
N THR A 777 -53.10 51.48 32.52
CA THR A 777 -53.04 50.88 33.87
C THR A 777 -54.10 49.81 34.14
N GLY A 778 -55.37 50.08 33.87
CA GLY A 778 -56.47 49.13 34.13
C GLY A 778 -56.43 47.86 33.27
N GLU A 779 -55.94 47.93 32.03
CA GLU A 779 -55.81 46.79 31.11
C GLU A 779 -54.47 46.07 31.30
N SER A 780 -53.39 46.79 31.61
CA SER A 780 -52.15 46.23 32.16
C SER A 780 -52.42 45.40 33.43
N LEU A 781 -53.26 45.88 34.36
CA LEU A 781 -53.66 45.15 35.55
C LEU A 781 -54.47 43.89 35.24
N CYS A 782 -55.38 43.96 34.26
CA CYS A 782 -56.12 42.78 33.80
C CYS A 782 -55.18 41.73 33.19
N SER A 783 -54.19 42.18 32.42
CA SER A 783 -53.20 41.32 31.78
C SER A 783 -52.31 40.62 32.81
N LEU A 784 -51.80 41.36 33.79
CA LEU A 784 -51.00 40.81 34.91
C LEU A 784 -51.81 39.82 35.76
N ARG A 785 -53.08 40.11 36.07
CA ARG A 785 -53.96 39.20 36.82
C ARG A 785 -54.27 37.89 36.06
N PHE A 786 -54.41 37.93 34.74
CA PHE A 786 -54.55 36.72 33.93
C PHE A 786 -53.23 35.93 33.90
N ALA A 787 -52.13 36.60 33.59
CA ALA A 787 -50.79 36.00 33.52
C ALA A 787 -50.39 35.33 34.85
N ALA A 788 -50.70 35.93 36.00
CA ALA A 788 -50.41 35.37 37.32
C ALA A 788 -51.19 34.07 37.61
N ARG A 789 -52.41 33.92 37.06
CA ARG A 789 -53.15 32.65 37.12
C ARG A 789 -52.49 31.58 36.26
N VAL A 790 -52.00 31.94 35.06
CA VAL A 790 -51.27 31.02 34.18
C VAL A 790 -49.93 30.59 34.81
N ASN A 791 -49.24 31.49 35.51
CA ASN A 791 -47.99 31.20 36.22
C ASN A 791 -48.17 30.22 37.41
N ALA A 792 -49.39 30.02 37.89
CA ALA A 792 -49.70 29.08 38.97
C ALA A 792 -50.05 27.65 38.46
N CYS A 793 -49.84 27.36 37.17
CA CYS A 793 -50.26 26.12 36.52
C CYS A 793 -49.12 25.11 36.29
N GLU A 794 -49.09 24.00 37.03
CA GLU A 794 -48.15 22.88 36.80
C GLU A 794 -48.73 21.82 35.84
N ILE A 795 -48.14 21.66 34.65
CA ILE A 795 -48.42 20.54 33.71
C ILE A 795 -47.30 19.47 33.81
N GLY A 796 -47.68 18.20 33.65
CA GLY A 796 -46.82 17.02 33.83
C GLY A 796 -45.60 16.89 32.90
N ILE A 797 -44.75 15.91 33.19
CA ILE A 797 -43.41 15.70 32.59
C ILE A 797 -43.48 15.46 31.07
N PRO A 798 -42.71 16.18 30.23
CA PRO A 798 -42.66 15.97 28.79
C PRO A 798 -41.78 14.78 28.38
N ARG A 799 -42.15 14.12 27.29
CA ARG A 799 -41.39 13.05 26.63
C ARG A 799 -40.99 13.46 25.20
N ARG A 800 -39.86 12.94 24.72
CA ARG A 800 -39.33 13.22 23.38
C ARG A 800 -40.05 12.36 22.32
N GLN A 801 -40.35 12.92 21.16
CA GLN A 801 -40.78 12.11 20.01
C GLN A 801 -39.53 11.60 19.27
N THR A 802 -39.31 10.28 19.33
CA THR A 802 -38.18 9.60 18.65
C THR A 802 -38.65 8.34 17.95
N GLY A 803 -38.39 8.24 16.64
CA GLY A 803 -38.54 7.01 15.87
C GLY A 803 -37.17 6.40 15.54
N MET A 804 -37.11 5.06 15.48
CA MET A 804 -36.07 4.35 14.75
C MET A 804 -36.59 4.02 13.34
N ARG A 805 -35.70 4.05 12.34
CA ARG A 805 -36.06 3.80 10.95
C ARG A 805 -36.38 2.32 10.73
N SER A 806 -37.66 1.94 10.66
CA SER A 806 -38.01 0.57 10.26
C SER A 806 -37.59 0.28 8.82
N SER A 807 -36.83 -0.79 8.63
CA SER A 807 -36.39 -1.28 7.32
C SER A 807 -37.55 -1.98 6.61
N ASP A 808 -38.19 -1.26 5.68
CA ASP A 808 -39.26 -1.84 4.84
C ASP A 808 -38.64 -2.79 3.81
N SER A 809 -38.41 -4.03 4.23
CA SER A 809 -37.90 -5.14 3.42
C SER A 809 -38.98 -5.72 2.49
N ARG A 810 -39.73 -4.85 1.80
CA ARG A 810 -40.65 -5.21 0.72
C ARG A 810 -39.95 -5.10 -0.63
N LEU A 811 -39.16 -6.12 -0.93
CA LEU A 811 -38.69 -6.41 -2.27
C LEU A 811 -39.91 -6.65 -3.19
N SER A 812 -40.22 -5.69 -4.06
CA SER A 812 -41.15 -5.89 -5.16
C SER A 812 -40.37 -6.37 -6.39
N MET A 813 -40.14 -7.67 -6.50
CA MET A 813 -39.99 -8.29 -7.82
C MET A 813 -41.39 -8.61 -8.35
N GLY A 814 -41.75 -7.98 -9.47
CA GLY A 814 -43.00 -8.13 -10.20
C GLY A 814 -42.90 -7.37 -11.50
#